data_AF-A0AAP4EL99-F1
#
_entry.id   AF-A0AAP4EL99-F1
#
_cell.length_a   1.000
_cell.length_b   1.000
_cell.length_c   1.000
_cell.angle_alpha   90.00
_cell.angle_beta   90.00
_cell.angle_gamma   90.00
#
_symmetry.space_group_name_H-M   'P 1'
#
loop_
_entity.id
_entity.type
_entity.pdbx_description
1 polymer ?
#
loop_
_entity_poly.entity_id
_entity_poly.type
_entity_poly.pdbx_seq_one_letter_code
_entity_poly.pdbx_strand_id
1 'polypeptide(L)'
;MNKTNQKILLCLAPIASMPLFAMISASCINTKKANPNDIQKTPEQKQSDLTKIASGLKIKLTQFSPYPNAERKSIYTKNINQNDIKLSIEGAEADRIDYEIYGTVNDNSDTATDSSKTGIFDIIVKIFYKNDPKKDQKDNFVLKTITENGFRHDGIGANWSATTGLKPQPSEIDKYIANDQKQRYELDNKKYTEILKRQQQGDTSYNPTLETAEKEKFDKLAQELGLEKYDSAKIKKQSLAVKEGSETKLYVNEGSESGKGPSWVDSLGRDNEFKTTGLPRQLVNDMYKTSALQTFSIRFDMKTGKPNETKGSSGTAWILDYQKNNNGQPATKFYLGTNLHVVKEFDPEKLVAVSLTRIIKNVGLNTVFRLDQFDSKIEKFSFNGDGVKEMFKTFYTATDYMKDNPADYMNSAQKAKFKDVQDFQDFAVIEVDFEKAANLKVGVHSNNLDVTKKYSSALNENWTLKNAGELAKAVTNDYESDTAKHVKIMKDSFLKDYSRVNFPLVKLEKKLNSLKEKLTKPYDDATKKEIQEQIKKIEEQIKNSANLDSIYIVGWPLSIYDWVLYDDLYKYDYEKEAQQMRWSYSLWTNSDYRFFNRLDLTEEDTKYGNWLSYSLGYRTFVDKPGVIDAFLGAHKLASKLFEYQGKQYFAYGLQYAPRHYAPAGGASGSSLRNGKNELIGTYFASNEGAKTGLAVAFRSEGFNYKGLFGSYNLPQYDLINGGGHNQQSSFREALQKKYQNITTALFPNGVDKIPDEFKFTTNSIIGNSNGNGQ
;
A
#
# COMPACT_ATOMS: atom_id res chain seq x y z
N MET A 1 -12.14 -40.81 -20.29
CA MET A 1 -11.38 -40.21 -21.41
C MET A 1 -12.19 -39.05 -21.97
N ASN A 2 -11.50 -37.96 -22.33
CA ASN A 2 -11.94 -36.73 -22.99
C ASN A 2 -12.62 -35.62 -22.19
N LYS A 3 -11.89 -34.48 -22.21
CA LYS A 3 -12.17 -33.14 -21.72
C LYS A 3 -13.18 -32.44 -22.62
N THR A 4 -14.09 -31.65 -22.04
CA THR A 4 -14.95 -30.72 -22.78
C THR A 4 -14.59 -29.29 -22.39
N ASN A 5 -14.06 -28.55 -23.36
CA ASN A 5 -13.81 -27.11 -23.32
C ASN A 5 -15.11 -26.35 -23.60
N GLN A 6 -15.46 -25.37 -22.75
CA GLN A 6 -16.45 -24.34 -23.09
C GLN A 6 -15.73 -23.17 -23.79
N LYS A 7 -16.15 -22.89 -25.03
CA LYS A 7 -15.77 -21.70 -25.80
C LYS A 7 -16.75 -20.57 -25.51
N ILE A 8 -16.20 -19.40 -25.19
CA ILE A 8 -16.93 -18.13 -25.07
C ILE A 8 -17.21 -17.58 -26.48
N LEU A 9 -18.47 -17.21 -26.68
CA LEU A 9 -19.06 -16.64 -27.88
C LEU A 9 -18.71 -15.14 -27.95
N LEU A 10 -18.02 -14.69 -29.00
CA LEU A 10 -17.87 -13.27 -29.35
C LEU A 10 -19.03 -12.88 -30.28
N CYS A 11 -19.88 -11.96 -29.82
CA CYS A 11 -20.91 -11.34 -30.64
C CYS A 11 -20.29 -10.38 -31.67
N LEU A 12 -20.57 -10.64 -32.95
CA LEU A 12 -20.35 -9.75 -34.08
C LEU A 12 -21.36 -8.59 -34.04
N ALA A 13 -20.88 -7.36 -34.26
CA ALA A 13 -21.71 -6.21 -34.64
C ALA A 13 -21.44 -5.84 -36.12
N PRO A 14 -22.44 -5.32 -36.86
CA PRO A 14 -22.48 -5.37 -38.31
C PRO A 14 -21.66 -4.28 -39.01
N ILE A 15 -21.13 -4.67 -40.17
CA ILE A 15 -20.42 -3.82 -41.13
C ILE A 15 -21.42 -2.83 -41.73
N ALA A 16 -21.33 -1.56 -41.32
CA ALA A 16 -21.97 -0.45 -42.04
C ALA A 16 -20.99 0.06 -43.11
N SER A 17 -21.40 -0.10 -44.37
CA SER A 17 -20.76 0.48 -45.54
C SER A 17 -20.74 2.01 -45.47
N MET A 18 -19.56 2.63 -45.65
CA MET A 18 -19.44 4.05 -45.96
C MET A 18 -18.47 4.27 -47.13
N PRO A 19 -18.69 5.34 -47.92
CA PRO A 19 -18.28 5.44 -49.32
C PRO A 19 -16.81 5.86 -49.47
N LEU A 20 -16.18 5.38 -50.54
CA LEU A 20 -14.92 5.92 -51.02
C LEU A 20 -15.10 7.40 -51.38
N PHE A 21 -14.47 8.29 -50.62
CA PHE A 21 -14.05 9.59 -51.12
C PHE A 21 -12.53 9.66 -51.07
N ALA A 22 -11.95 9.74 -52.27
CA ALA A 22 -10.54 10.03 -52.46
C ALA A 22 -10.28 11.48 -52.03
N MET A 23 -9.32 11.68 -51.12
CA MET A 23 -8.62 12.95 -50.99
C MET A 23 -7.12 12.72 -51.04
N ILE A 24 -6.53 13.20 -52.12
CA ILE A 24 -5.10 13.36 -52.33
C ILE A 24 -4.69 14.56 -51.47
N SER A 25 -3.73 14.37 -50.57
CA SER A 25 -2.90 15.47 -50.09
C SER A 25 -1.43 15.04 -50.17
N ALA A 26 -0.66 15.84 -50.89
CA ALA A 26 0.74 15.61 -51.17
C ALA A 26 1.59 15.95 -49.93
N SER A 27 2.50 15.05 -49.55
CA SER A 27 3.68 15.41 -48.78
C SER A 27 4.88 14.59 -49.29
N CYS A 28 5.99 15.30 -49.47
CA CYS A 28 7.30 14.93 -49.99
C CYS A 28 7.59 13.43 -50.18
N ILE A 29 7.80 13.06 -51.44
CA ILE A 29 8.31 11.77 -51.89
C ILE A 29 9.76 11.62 -51.43
N ASN A 30 10.00 10.72 -50.47
CA ASN A 30 11.32 10.11 -50.24
C ASN A 30 11.28 8.69 -50.82
N THR A 31 11.68 8.54 -52.07
CA THR A 31 11.67 7.32 -52.91
C THR A 31 12.82 6.37 -52.60
N LYS A 32 13.00 5.96 -51.34
CA LYS A 32 13.70 4.70 -51.07
C LYS A 32 12.68 3.56 -51.00
N LYS A 33 12.70 2.69 -52.02
CA LYS A 33 11.97 1.43 -52.05
C LYS A 33 12.45 0.52 -50.90
N ALA A 34 11.55 -0.29 -50.38
CA ALA A 34 11.86 -1.29 -49.37
C ALA A 34 13.03 -2.17 -49.81
N ASN A 35 13.96 -2.48 -48.90
CA ASN A 35 14.98 -3.47 -49.18
C ASN A 35 14.29 -4.83 -49.37
N PRO A 36 14.36 -5.47 -50.56
CA PRO A 36 13.68 -6.74 -50.82
C PRO A 36 14.05 -7.84 -49.81
N ASN A 37 15.25 -7.76 -49.24
CA ASN A 37 15.74 -8.69 -48.23
C ASN A 37 15.00 -8.57 -46.88
N ASP A 38 14.38 -7.42 -46.59
CA ASP A 38 13.64 -7.23 -45.32
C ASP A 38 12.27 -7.91 -45.36
N ILE A 39 11.59 -7.87 -46.50
CA ILE A 39 10.26 -8.48 -46.68
C ILE A 39 10.34 -10.00 -46.74
N GLN A 40 11.47 -10.55 -47.20
CA GLN A 40 11.70 -12.00 -47.36
C GLN A 40 12.15 -12.73 -46.08
N LYS A 41 12.46 -11.99 -45.00
CA LYS A 41 12.80 -12.57 -43.69
C LYS A 41 11.68 -13.46 -43.15
N THR A 42 12.04 -14.50 -42.40
CA THR A 42 11.06 -15.29 -41.65
C THR A 42 10.37 -14.43 -40.59
N PRO A 43 9.16 -14.80 -40.13
CA PRO A 43 8.46 -14.07 -39.06
C PRO A 43 9.34 -13.82 -37.82
N GLU A 44 10.11 -14.81 -37.38
CA GLU A 44 10.98 -14.72 -36.21
C GLU A 44 12.15 -13.73 -36.44
N GLN A 45 12.71 -13.74 -37.64
CA GLN A 45 13.78 -12.81 -38.05
C GLN A 45 13.26 -11.38 -38.16
N LYS A 46 12.05 -11.19 -38.71
CA LYS A 46 11.40 -9.88 -38.78
C LYS A 46 11.16 -9.32 -37.40
N GLN A 47 10.56 -10.12 -36.52
CA GLN A 47 10.28 -9.72 -35.14
C GLN A 47 11.55 -9.31 -34.39
N SER A 48 12.60 -10.13 -34.48
CA SER A 48 13.88 -9.83 -33.81
C SER A 48 14.55 -8.58 -34.35
N ASP A 49 14.53 -8.35 -35.67
CA ASP A 49 15.20 -7.21 -36.29
C ASP A 49 14.42 -5.91 -36.08
N LEU A 50 13.09 -5.93 -36.27
CA LEU A 50 12.22 -4.78 -35.98
C LEU A 50 12.29 -4.37 -34.51
N THR A 51 12.46 -5.30 -33.57
CA THR A 51 12.64 -4.98 -32.14
C THR A 51 13.95 -4.20 -31.92
N LYS A 52 15.05 -4.60 -32.57
CA LYS A 52 16.33 -3.89 -32.51
C LYS A 52 16.22 -2.50 -33.16
N ILE A 53 15.63 -2.43 -34.35
CA ILE A 53 15.39 -1.17 -35.07
C ILE A 53 14.57 -0.23 -34.18
N ALA A 54 13.40 -0.67 -33.70
CA ALA A 54 12.51 0.13 -32.87
C ALA A 54 13.19 0.64 -31.60
N SER A 55 14.07 -0.14 -30.98
CA SER A 55 14.84 0.29 -29.80
C SER A 55 15.80 1.44 -30.11
N GLY A 56 16.37 1.48 -31.32
CA GLY A 56 17.27 2.55 -31.78
C GLY A 56 16.58 3.79 -32.35
N LEU A 57 15.25 3.78 -32.54
CA LEU A 57 14.50 4.93 -33.07
C LEU A 57 14.22 5.99 -32.01
N LYS A 58 14.43 7.24 -32.37
CA LYS A 58 13.94 8.42 -31.65
C LYS A 58 12.62 8.86 -32.26
N ILE A 59 11.54 8.73 -31.51
CA ILE A 59 10.18 9.05 -31.96
C ILE A 59 9.70 10.28 -31.19
N LYS A 60 9.19 11.31 -31.88
CA LYS A 60 8.66 12.53 -31.26
C LYS A 60 7.25 12.81 -31.75
N LEU A 61 6.37 13.26 -30.86
CA LEU A 61 5.07 13.80 -31.23
C LEU A 61 5.22 15.17 -31.88
N THR A 62 4.83 15.30 -33.16
CA THR A 62 4.89 16.57 -33.91
C THR A 62 3.52 17.22 -34.10
N GLN A 63 2.44 16.44 -34.07
CA GLN A 63 1.07 16.94 -34.16
C GLN A 63 0.14 16.05 -33.33
N PHE A 64 -0.86 16.63 -32.66
CA PHE A 64 -1.84 15.93 -31.81
C PHE A 64 -3.24 16.57 -31.87
N SER A 65 -3.45 17.48 -32.82
CA SER A 65 -4.66 18.27 -32.98
C SER A 65 -4.82 18.59 -34.47
N PRO A 66 -6.04 18.81 -34.98
CA PRO A 66 -6.22 19.29 -36.35
C PRO A 66 -5.62 20.69 -36.55
N TYR A 67 -5.32 21.41 -35.46
CA TYR A 67 -4.63 22.70 -35.47
C TYR A 67 -3.12 22.51 -35.25
N PRO A 68 -2.25 22.79 -36.24
CA PRO A 68 -0.81 22.53 -36.15
C PRO A 68 -0.08 23.27 -35.02
N ASN A 69 -0.65 24.39 -34.54
CA ASN A 69 -0.08 25.23 -33.48
C ASN A 69 -0.79 25.03 -32.13
N ALA A 70 -1.57 23.95 -31.95
CA ALA A 70 -2.22 23.69 -30.68
C ALA A 70 -1.17 23.54 -29.57
N GLU A 71 -1.37 24.27 -28.46
CA GLU A 71 -0.55 24.09 -27.27
C GLU A 71 -1.05 22.90 -26.46
N ARG A 72 -0.16 22.02 -26.00
CA ARG A 72 -0.54 20.85 -25.20
C ARG A 72 -1.44 21.25 -24.01
N LYS A 73 -1.11 22.36 -23.34
CA LYS A 73 -1.85 22.92 -22.18
C LYS A 73 -3.30 23.31 -22.45
N SER A 74 -3.70 23.41 -23.71
CA SER A 74 -5.06 23.79 -24.11
C SER A 74 -6.02 22.60 -24.34
N ILE A 75 -5.48 21.38 -24.48
CA ILE A 75 -6.24 20.19 -24.89
C ILE A 75 -6.10 19.06 -23.87
N TYR A 76 -7.23 18.48 -23.43
CA TYR A 76 -7.20 17.24 -22.65
C TYR A 76 -6.87 16.06 -23.56
N THR A 77 -6.06 15.13 -23.08
CA THR A 77 -5.66 13.89 -23.75
C THR A 77 -6.86 13.07 -24.27
N LYS A 78 -7.94 12.98 -23.48
CA LYS A 78 -9.20 12.32 -23.86
C LYS A 78 -9.88 12.94 -25.10
N ASN A 79 -9.53 14.17 -25.46
CA ASN A 79 -10.06 14.88 -26.62
C ASN A 79 -9.13 14.79 -27.85
N ILE A 80 -7.98 14.12 -27.73
CA ILE A 80 -7.07 13.90 -28.87
C ILE A 80 -7.62 12.76 -29.71
N ASN A 81 -7.91 13.04 -30.99
CA ASN A 81 -8.24 12.00 -31.94
C ASN A 81 -6.97 11.32 -32.44
N GLN A 82 -6.98 9.99 -32.51
CA GLN A 82 -5.87 9.19 -33.03
C GLN A 82 -5.43 9.62 -34.44
N ASN A 83 -6.36 10.07 -35.27
CA ASN A 83 -6.08 10.49 -36.65
C ASN A 83 -5.32 11.82 -36.74
N ASP A 84 -5.34 12.63 -35.68
CA ASP A 84 -4.63 13.91 -35.64
C ASP A 84 -3.17 13.76 -35.18
N ILE A 85 -2.80 12.56 -34.73
CA ILE A 85 -1.47 12.25 -34.22
C ILE A 85 -0.50 12.06 -35.39
N LYS A 86 0.56 12.87 -35.41
CA LYS A 86 1.71 12.67 -36.31
C LYS A 86 2.99 12.61 -35.50
N LEU A 87 3.86 11.70 -35.92
CA LEU A 87 5.15 11.45 -35.29
C LEU A 87 6.28 11.76 -36.27
N SER A 88 7.37 12.33 -35.77
CA SER A 88 8.66 12.25 -36.45
C SER A 88 9.43 11.04 -35.93
N ILE A 89 10.00 10.28 -36.86
CA ILE A 89 10.86 9.14 -36.55
C ILE A 89 12.25 9.45 -37.08
N GLU A 90 13.22 9.46 -36.18
CA GLU A 90 14.64 9.69 -36.46
C GLU A 90 15.44 8.45 -36.04
N GLY A 91 16.50 8.11 -36.77
CA GLY A 91 17.40 6.99 -36.45
C GLY A 91 18.07 6.42 -37.69
N ALA A 92 19.17 5.68 -37.49
CA ALA A 92 19.97 5.12 -38.59
C ALA A 92 19.16 4.22 -39.54
N GLU A 93 18.13 3.54 -39.01
CA GLU A 93 17.31 2.58 -39.74
C GLU A 93 15.88 3.08 -39.99
N ALA A 94 15.59 4.37 -39.76
CA ALA A 94 14.25 4.95 -39.91
C ALA A 94 13.72 4.86 -41.35
N ASP A 95 14.60 4.92 -42.35
CA ASP A 95 14.23 4.82 -43.77
C ASP A 95 13.66 3.44 -44.18
N ARG A 96 13.90 2.39 -43.38
CA ARG A 96 13.50 1.00 -43.68
C ARG A 96 12.10 0.64 -43.19
N ILE A 97 11.52 1.46 -42.34
CA ILE A 97 10.26 1.15 -41.64
C ILE A 97 9.19 2.16 -42.02
N ASP A 98 7.94 1.73 -41.88
CA ASP A 98 6.76 2.59 -41.78
C ASP A 98 6.15 2.42 -40.38
N TYR A 99 5.23 3.32 -40.04
CA TYR A 99 4.51 3.26 -38.79
C TYR A 99 3.02 3.53 -38.96
N GLU A 100 2.24 3.01 -38.02
CA GLU A 100 0.85 3.35 -37.82
C GLU A 100 0.63 3.66 -36.33
N ILE A 101 -0.27 4.60 -36.04
CA ILE A 101 -0.76 4.73 -34.67
C ILE A 101 -1.70 3.55 -34.44
N TYR A 102 -1.31 2.64 -33.55
CA TYR A 102 -2.06 1.44 -33.22
C TYR A 102 -3.20 1.76 -32.26
N GLY A 103 -2.94 2.67 -31.32
CA GLY A 103 -3.91 3.13 -30.35
C GLY A 103 -3.33 4.20 -29.45
N THR A 104 -4.19 4.78 -28.64
CA THR A 104 -3.82 5.68 -27.55
C THR A 104 -4.33 5.07 -26.26
N VAL A 105 -3.55 5.17 -25.19
CA VAL A 105 -4.00 4.77 -23.86
C VAL A 105 -4.32 6.06 -23.11
N ASN A 106 -5.60 6.39 -23.13
CA ASN A 106 -6.19 7.32 -22.17
C ASN A 106 -6.61 6.46 -20.98
N ASP A 107 -5.89 6.56 -19.86
CA ASP A 107 -6.26 5.85 -18.63
C ASP A 107 -7.69 6.28 -18.25
N ASN A 108 -8.65 5.37 -18.40
CA ASN A 108 -10.05 5.61 -18.06
C ASN A 108 -10.37 5.04 -16.67
N SER A 109 -10.97 5.92 -15.86
CA SER A 109 -11.65 5.74 -14.57
C SER A 109 -10.82 5.50 -13.28
N ASP A 110 -11.13 6.34 -12.29
CA ASP A 110 -10.95 6.23 -10.83
C ASP A 110 -9.59 5.94 -10.22
N THR A 111 -8.50 6.02 -10.98
CA THR A 111 -7.12 5.89 -10.47
C THR A 111 -6.34 7.17 -10.73
N ALA A 112 -5.32 7.52 -9.92
CA ALA A 112 -4.53 8.74 -10.17
C ALA A 112 -3.55 8.64 -11.35
N THR A 113 -3.70 7.63 -12.20
CA THR A 113 -3.11 7.58 -13.54
C THR A 113 -3.98 8.26 -14.60
N ASP A 114 -5.22 8.67 -14.27
CA ASP A 114 -6.13 9.39 -15.17
C ASP A 114 -5.43 10.54 -15.90
N SER A 115 -5.43 10.44 -17.22
CA SER A 115 -4.78 11.40 -18.11
C SER A 115 -5.39 12.81 -18.01
N SER A 116 -6.66 12.93 -17.59
CA SER A 116 -7.29 14.22 -17.30
C SER A 116 -6.82 14.86 -15.99
N LYS A 117 -6.30 14.06 -15.05
CA LYS A 117 -5.71 14.54 -13.79
C LYS A 117 -4.21 14.82 -13.92
N THR A 118 -3.51 14.04 -14.76
CA THR A 118 -2.04 14.06 -14.87
C THR A 118 -1.50 14.77 -16.11
N GLY A 119 -2.31 14.90 -17.16
CA GLY A 119 -1.86 15.46 -18.45
C GLY A 119 -0.87 14.56 -19.20
N ILE A 120 -0.82 13.27 -18.85
CA ILE A 120 0.05 12.27 -19.49
C ILE A 120 -0.75 11.43 -20.49
N PHE A 121 -0.13 11.14 -21.62
CA PHE A 121 -0.74 10.52 -22.79
C PHE A 121 0.20 9.47 -23.39
N ASP A 122 -0.25 8.23 -23.51
CA ASP A 122 0.53 7.16 -24.14
C ASP A 122 0.05 6.89 -25.56
N ILE A 123 0.99 6.84 -26.50
CA ILE A 123 0.76 6.56 -27.92
C ILE A 123 1.39 5.21 -28.24
N ILE A 124 0.59 4.24 -28.69
CA ILE A 124 1.09 2.94 -29.12
C ILE A 124 1.36 3.02 -30.62
N VAL A 125 2.63 2.88 -31.00
CA VAL A 125 3.10 2.93 -32.39
C VAL A 125 3.36 1.52 -32.87
N LYS A 126 2.71 1.12 -33.96
CA LYS A 126 3.00 -0.11 -34.69
C LYS A 126 4.05 0.19 -35.74
N ILE A 127 5.20 -0.46 -35.63
CA ILE A 127 6.36 -0.30 -36.52
C ILE A 127 6.53 -1.57 -37.34
N PHE A 128 6.62 -1.43 -38.66
CA PHE A 128 6.75 -2.54 -39.61
C PHE A 128 7.66 -2.13 -40.77
N TYR A 129 8.13 -3.10 -41.55
CA TYR A 129 8.94 -2.78 -42.73
C TYR A 129 8.12 -2.02 -43.77
N LYS A 130 8.75 -1.01 -44.36
CA LYS A 130 8.15 -0.20 -45.42
C LYS A 130 7.63 -1.09 -46.54
N ASN A 131 6.40 -0.87 -46.99
CA ASN A 131 5.71 -1.67 -48.02
C ASN A 131 5.55 -3.18 -47.71
N ASP A 132 5.65 -3.66 -46.47
CA ASP A 132 5.39 -5.07 -46.17
C ASP A 132 3.90 -5.40 -46.35
N PRO A 133 3.52 -6.27 -47.31
CA PRO A 133 2.12 -6.61 -47.55
C PRO A 133 1.49 -7.41 -46.40
N LYS A 134 2.29 -7.91 -45.47
CA LYS A 134 1.87 -8.69 -44.31
C LYS A 134 2.03 -7.91 -42.99
N LYS A 135 2.09 -6.57 -43.03
CA LYS A 135 2.26 -5.67 -41.87
C LYS A 135 1.24 -5.86 -40.74
N ASP A 136 0.09 -6.48 -41.01
CA ASP A 136 -0.96 -6.73 -40.03
C ASP A 136 -0.85 -8.09 -39.32
N GLN A 137 0.08 -8.94 -39.76
CA GLN A 137 0.38 -10.20 -39.08
C GLN A 137 1.28 -9.94 -37.87
N LYS A 138 0.93 -10.55 -36.73
CA LYS A 138 1.52 -10.31 -35.40
C LYS A 138 3.05 -10.31 -35.35
N ASP A 139 3.70 -11.11 -36.20
CA ASP A 139 5.16 -11.30 -36.21
C ASP A 139 5.89 -10.41 -37.24
N ASN A 140 5.15 -9.56 -37.96
CA ASN A 140 5.69 -8.63 -38.96
C ASN A 140 5.66 -7.17 -38.50
N PHE A 141 5.31 -6.93 -37.23
CA PHE A 141 5.35 -5.62 -36.61
C PHE A 141 5.76 -5.70 -35.15
N VAL A 142 6.28 -4.58 -34.64
CA VAL A 142 6.52 -4.39 -33.21
C VAL A 142 5.71 -3.22 -32.71
N LEU A 143 5.22 -3.31 -31.47
CA LEU A 143 4.57 -2.20 -30.80
C LEU A 143 5.61 -1.47 -29.94
N LYS A 144 5.67 -0.16 -30.08
CA LYS A 144 6.48 0.73 -29.23
C LYS A 144 5.57 1.79 -28.64
N THR A 145 5.57 1.91 -27.32
CA THR A 145 4.83 2.96 -26.62
C THR A 145 5.71 4.21 -26.50
N ILE A 146 5.13 5.37 -26.78
CA ILE A 146 5.71 6.68 -26.49
C ILE A 146 4.81 7.40 -25.50
N THR A 147 5.41 7.93 -24.43
CA THR A 147 4.71 8.69 -23.39
C THR A 147 4.95 10.18 -23.59
N GLU A 148 3.88 10.95 -23.69
CA GLU A 148 3.88 12.39 -23.86
C GLU A 148 3.18 13.08 -22.68
N ASN A 149 3.63 14.29 -22.33
CA ASN A 149 3.15 15.03 -21.16
C ASN A 149 2.93 16.52 -21.49
N GLY A 150 2.46 17.28 -20.49
CA GLY A 150 2.23 18.72 -20.59
C GLY A 150 0.90 19.07 -21.24
N PHE A 151 0.00 18.09 -21.40
CA PHE A 151 -1.36 18.32 -21.86
C PHE A 151 -2.21 19.01 -20.80
N ARG A 152 -3.34 19.59 -21.21
CA ARG A 152 -4.29 20.16 -20.27
C ARG A 152 -4.72 19.08 -19.28
N HIS A 153 -4.65 19.42 -18.01
CA HIS A 153 -5.12 18.59 -16.93
C HIS A 153 -5.80 19.47 -15.89
N ASP A 154 -6.71 18.89 -15.14
CA ASP A 154 -7.31 19.58 -14.00
C ASP A 154 -6.32 19.67 -12.84
N GLY A 155 -5.28 18.84 -12.85
CA GLY A 155 -4.36 18.71 -11.74
C GLY A 155 -4.93 17.72 -10.72
N ILE A 156 -4.01 17.00 -10.10
CA ILE A 156 -4.31 16.03 -9.06
C ILE A 156 -4.97 16.77 -7.88
N GLY A 157 -6.29 16.60 -7.68
CA GLY A 157 -7.06 17.17 -6.57
C GLY A 157 -7.88 18.44 -6.84
N ALA A 158 -8.01 18.93 -8.09
CA ALA A 158 -8.62 20.23 -8.39
C ALA A 158 -10.14 20.38 -8.16
N ASN A 159 -10.84 19.29 -7.79
CA ASN A 159 -12.23 19.34 -7.31
C ASN A 159 -12.38 18.72 -5.91
N TRP A 160 -11.27 18.56 -5.18
CA TRP A 160 -11.31 18.03 -3.83
C TRP A 160 -11.88 19.07 -2.87
N SER A 161 -13.00 18.72 -2.29
CA SER A 161 -13.44 19.29 -1.02
C SER A 161 -13.46 18.14 -0.03
N ALA A 162 -12.71 18.27 1.07
CA ALA A 162 -12.86 17.37 2.21
C ALA A 162 -14.36 17.24 2.52
N THR A 163 -14.88 16.01 2.69
CA THR A 163 -16.31 15.77 2.93
C THR A 163 -16.80 16.51 4.17
N THR A 164 -17.19 17.77 4.03
CA THR A 164 -17.71 18.61 5.11
C THR A 164 -19.09 18.16 5.55
N GLY A 165 -19.78 17.33 4.76
CA GLY A 165 -21.10 16.80 5.09
C GLY A 165 -21.16 15.98 6.39
N LEU A 166 -20.03 15.39 6.82
CA LEU A 166 -19.96 14.70 8.11
C LEU A 166 -19.54 15.64 9.26
N LYS A 167 -18.84 16.73 8.96
CA LYS A 167 -18.33 17.70 9.95
C LYS A 167 -19.48 18.25 10.81
N PRO A 168 -19.32 18.35 12.14
CA PRO A 168 -20.28 19.03 13.01
C PRO A 168 -20.45 20.50 12.63
N GLN A 169 -21.61 21.08 12.96
CA GLN A 169 -21.82 22.51 12.77
C GLN A 169 -20.85 23.31 13.65
N PRO A 170 -20.47 24.55 13.28
CA PRO A 170 -19.53 25.36 14.07
C PRO A 170 -19.90 25.48 15.56
N SER A 171 -21.20 25.56 15.89
CA SER A 171 -21.71 25.60 17.26
C SER A 171 -21.49 24.30 18.05
N GLU A 172 -21.33 23.17 17.37
CA GLU A 172 -21.21 21.84 17.98
C GLU A 172 -19.74 21.37 18.12
N ILE A 173 -18.79 22.06 17.50
CA ILE A 173 -17.37 21.64 17.46
C ILE A 173 -16.78 21.49 18.86
N ASP A 174 -17.07 22.41 19.77
CA ASP A 174 -16.55 22.36 21.14
C ASP A 174 -17.05 21.13 21.91
N LYS A 175 -18.33 20.82 21.73
CA LYS A 175 -18.96 19.62 22.28
C LYS A 175 -18.38 18.34 21.66
N TYR A 176 -18.17 18.32 20.35
CA TYR A 176 -17.55 17.20 19.65
C TYR A 176 -16.11 16.93 20.15
N ILE A 177 -15.33 17.99 20.38
CA ILE A 177 -13.97 17.88 20.93
C ILE A 177 -14.00 17.34 22.37
N ALA A 178 -14.96 17.75 23.20
CA ALA A 178 -15.10 17.25 24.56
C ALA A 178 -15.57 15.78 24.63
N ASN A 179 -16.31 15.31 23.63
CA ASN A 179 -16.83 13.95 23.59
C ASN A 179 -15.73 12.87 23.56
N ASP A 180 -16.04 11.71 24.15
CA ASP A 180 -15.22 10.50 24.01
C ASP A 180 -15.37 9.87 22.60
N GLN A 181 -14.61 8.81 22.33
CA GLN A 181 -14.62 8.17 21.01
C GLN A 181 -15.95 7.52 20.65
N LYS A 182 -16.67 6.96 21.62
CA LYS A 182 -17.98 6.33 21.40
C LYS A 182 -19.03 7.39 21.05
N GLN A 183 -19.04 8.50 21.78
CA GLN A 183 -19.93 9.63 21.52
C GLN A 183 -19.67 10.27 20.15
N ARG A 184 -18.39 10.45 19.77
CA ARG A 184 -18.03 10.95 18.42
C ARG A 184 -18.47 9.97 17.33
N TYR A 185 -18.26 8.68 17.55
CA TYR A 185 -18.70 7.65 16.62
C TYR A 185 -20.22 7.69 16.40
N GLU A 186 -21.03 7.76 17.45
CA GLU A 186 -22.49 7.78 17.33
C GLU A 186 -22.97 8.98 16.47
N LEU A 187 -22.36 10.15 16.66
CA LEU A 187 -22.66 11.35 15.87
C LEU A 187 -22.28 11.18 14.40
N ASP A 188 -21.04 10.74 14.13
CA ASP A 188 -20.53 10.65 12.76
C ASP A 188 -21.17 9.49 11.98
N ASN A 189 -21.36 8.35 12.65
CA ASN A 189 -21.88 7.13 12.04
C ASN A 189 -23.35 7.25 11.63
N LYS A 190 -24.16 8.04 12.34
CA LYS A 190 -25.53 8.34 11.93
C LYS A 190 -25.56 8.98 10.53
N LYS A 191 -24.79 10.06 10.35
CA LYS A 191 -24.70 10.76 9.05
C LYS A 191 -24.09 9.86 7.97
N TYR A 192 -23.06 9.09 8.33
CA TYR A 192 -22.37 8.20 7.40
C TYR A 192 -23.28 7.08 6.87
N THR A 193 -24.03 6.41 7.74
CA THR A 193 -24.95 5.34 7.32
C THR A 193 -26.13 5.86 6.48
N GLU A 194 -26.60 7.09 6.70
CA GLU A 194 -27.59 7.73 5.84
C GLU A 194 -27.06 7.97 4.42
N ILE A 195 -25.79 8.36 4.27
CA ILE A 195 -25.13 8.48 2.96
C ILE A 195 -25.06 7.11 2.28
N LEU A 196 -24.60 6.08 3.01
CA LEU A 196 -24.48 4.73 2.46
C LEU A 196 -25.84 4.16 2.04
N LYS A 197 -26.91 4.37 2.81
CA LYS A 197 -28.28 3.96 2.45
C LYS A 197 -28.72 4.56 1.11
N ARG A 198 -28.40 5.83 0.85
CA ARG A 198 -28.71 6.47 -0.44
C ARG A 198 -27.86 5.90 -1.57
N GLN A 199 -26.58 5.67 -1.33
CA GLN A 199 -25.67 5.08 -2.33
C GLN A 199 -26.02 3.64 -2.70
N GLN A 200 -26.58 2.88 -1.75
CA GLN A 200 -26.94 1.48 -1.91
C GLN A 200 -28.44 1.29 -2.23
N GLN A 201 -29.15 2.36 -2.58
CA GLN A 201 -30.58 2.26 -2.88
C GLN A 201 -30.80 1.30 -4.06
N GLY A 202 -31.54 0.21 -3.82
CA GLY A 202 -31.80 -0.85 -4.80
C GLY A 202 -30.79 -2.00 -4.82
N ASP A 203 -29.67 -1.91 -4.07
CA ASP A 203 -28.74 -3.03 -3.90
C ASP A 203 -29.28 -4.04 -2.87
N THR A 204 -29.66 -5.22 -3.35
CA THR A 204 -30.16 -6.33 -2.52
C THR A 204 -29.17 -7.49 -2.41
N SER A 205 -27.94 -7.32 -2.93
CA SER A 205 -26.94 -8.40 -3.01
C SER A 205 -26.43 -8.89 -1.66
N TYR A 206 -26.51 -8.05 -0.62
CA TYR A 206 -26.08 -8.37 0.74
C TYR A 206 -27.26 -8.21 1.72
N ASN A 207 -27.96 -9.31 2.02
CA ASN A 207 -29.17 -9.27 2.84
C ASN A 207 -29.24 -10.33 3.94
N PRO A 208 -28.24 -10.46 4.84
CA PRO A 208 -28.41 -11.25 6.05
C PRO A 208 -29.51 -10.66 6.92
N THR A 209 -30.32 -11.53 7.54
CA THR A 209 -31.46 -11.15 8.39
C THR A 209 -31.33 -11.72 9.79
N LEU A 210 -31.87 -10.97 10.75
CA LEU A 210 -31.99 -11.36 12.14
C LEU A 210 -33.34 -10.85 12.63
N GLU A 211 -34.10 -11.71 13.30
CA GLU A 211 -35.42 -11.35 13.86
C GLU A 211 -35.31 -10.20 14.85
N THR A 212 -36.37 -9.37 14.96
CA THR A 212 -36.37 -8.13 15.76
C THR A 212 -35.87 -8.36 17.20
N ALA A 213 -36.38 -9.39 17.88
CA ALA A 213 -35.99 -9.69 19.26
C ALA A 213 -34.52 -10.13 19.39
N GLU A 214 -34.00 -10.86 18.40
CA GLU A 214 -32.59 -11.29 18.39
C GLU A 214 -31.66 -10.11 18.04
N LYS A 215 -32.12 -9.20 17.17
CA LYS A 215 -31.41 -7.96 16.85
C LYS A 215 -31.33 -7.01 18.05
N GLU A 216 -32.38 -6.88 18.84
CA GLU A 216 -32.34 -6.08 20.08
C GLU A 216 -31.32 -6.65 21.09
N LYS A 217 -31.28 -7.99 21.23
CA LYS A 217 -30.27 -8.68 22.06
C LYS A 217 -28.85 -8.44 21.52
N PHE A 218 -28.67 -8.56 20.20
CA PHE A 218 -27.40 -8.28 19.52
C PHE A 218 -26.96 -6.85 19.82
N ASP A 219 -27.82 -5.86 19.57
CA ASP A 219 -27.50 -4.45 19.71
C ASP A 219 -27.20 -4.05 21.16
N LYS A 220 -27.84 -4.69 22.14
CA LYS A 220 -27.54 -4.49 23.56
C LYS A 220 -26.14 -5.01 23.90
N LEU A 221 -25.84 -6.26 23.54
CA LEU A 221 -24.54 -6.86 23.81
C LEU A 221 -23.41 -6.16 23.03
N ALA A 222 -23.65 -5.78 21.77
CA ALA A 222 -22.71 -4.99 20.97
C ALA A 222 -22.37 -3.66 21.66
N GLN A 223 -23.36 -2.97 22.23
CA GLN A 223 -23.13 -1.72 22.96
C GLN A 223 -22.30 -1.91 24.23
N GLU A 224 -22.53 -3.01 24.97
CA GLU A 224 -21.75 -3.40 26.15
C GLU A 224 -20.29 -3.73 25.80
N LEU A 225 -20.06 -4.31 24.62
CA LEU A 225 -18.74 -4.71 24.13
C LEU A 225 -18.01 -3.62 23.33
N GLY A 226 -18.65 -2.47 23.07
CA GLY A 226 -18.05 -1.41 22.23
C GLY A 226 -17.97 -1.78 20.75
N LEU A 227 -18.97 -2.49 20.23
CA LEU A 227 -19.08 -2.96 18.85
C LEU A 227 -20.20 -2.29 18.09
N GLU A 228 -20.17 -2.48 16.78
CA GLU A 228 -21.15 -1.92 15.87
C GLU A 228 -22.53 -2.61 15.99
N LYS A 229 -23.60 -1.81 15.88
CA LYS A 229 -25.00 -2.31 15.86
C LYS A 229 -25.31 -3.00 14.54
N TYR A 230 -26.26 -3.93 14.57
CA TYR A 230 -26.57 -4.85 13.47
C TYR A 230 -26.83 -4.14 12.13
N ASP A 231 -27.76 -3.18 12.09
CA ASP A 231 -28.12 -2.49 10.84
C ASP A 231 -26.97 -1.65 10.28
N SER A 232 -26.17 -1.08 11.17
CA SER A 232 -25.04 -0.24 10.79
C SER A 232 -23.93 -1.08 10.16
N ALA A 233 -23.61 -2.22 10.79
CA ALA A 233 -22.70 -3.23 10.25
C ALA A 233 -23.21 -3.80 8.91
N LYS A 234 -24.53 -4.03 8.79
CA LYS A 234 -25.17 -4.48 7.54
C LYS A 234 -24.96 -3.51 6.38
N ILE A 235 -25.20 -2.22 6.60
CA ILE A 235 -25.02 -1.18 5.56
C ILE A 235 -23.55 -1.01 5.18
N LYS A 236 -22.62 -1.26 6.11
CA LYS A 236 -21.19 -1.30 5.83
C LYS A 236 -20.71 -2.64 5.22
N LYS A 237 -21.65 -3.57 4.98
CA LYS A 237 -21.40 -4.92 4.45
C LYS A 237 -20.33 -5.70 5.23
N GLN A 238 -20.27 -5.50 6.55
CA GLN A 238 -19.46 -6.29 7.48
C GLN A 238 -20.05 -7.67 7.66
N SER A 239 -19.25 -8.65 8.10
CA SER A 239 -19.74 -9.97 8.50
C SER A 239 -20.72 -9.85 9.66
N LEU A 240 -21.83 -10.60 9.62
CA LEU A 240 -22.96 -10.45 10.53
C LEU A 240 -23.35 -11.77 11.20
N ALA A 241 -23.96 -11.66 12.37
CA ALA A 241 -24.60 -12.80 13.02
C ALA A 241 -25.92 -13.18 12.30
N VAL A 242 -26.14 -14.46 12.08
CA VAL A 242 -27.40 -15.03 11.55
C VAL A 242 -27.85 -16.21 12.41
N LYS A 243 -29.14 -16.56 12.34
CA LYS A 243 -29.68 -17.75 13.00
C LYS A 243 -29.76 -18.93 12.05
N GLU A 244 -29.32 -20.09 12.51
CA GLU A 244 -29.53 -21.38 11.87
C GLU A 244 -30.13 -22.33 12.92
N GLY A 245 -31.46 -22.46 12.91
CA GLY A 245 -32.19 -23.04 14.03
C GLY A 245 -32.03 -22.19 15.30
N SER A 246 -31.57 -22.81 16.39
CA SER A 246 -31.29 -22.12 17.66
C SER A 246 -29.87 -21.52 17.73
N GLU A 247 -28.97 -21.94 16.84
CA GLU A 247 -27.56 -21.55 16.85
C GLU A 247 -27.36 -20.18 16.18
N THR A 248 -26.41 -19.41 16.72
CA THR A 248 -25.88 -18.21 16.07
C THR A 248 -24.66 -18.60 15.22
N LYS A 249 -24.65 -18.20 13.95
CA LYS A 249 -23.56 -18.40 12.99
C LYS A 249 -23.12 -17.09 12.37
N LEU A 250 -21.96 -17.07 11.73
CA LEU A 250 -21.49 -15.92 10.96
C LEU A 250 -21.99 -15.99 9.50
N TYR A 251 -22.34 -14.84 8.94
CA TYR A 251 -22.57 -14.63 7.51
C TYR A 251 -21.52 -13.64 6.99
N VAL A 252 -20.66 -14.06 6.07
CA VAL A 252 -19.63 -13.19 5.48
C VAL A 252 -20.11 -12.59 4.15
N ASN A 253 -19.69 -11.37 3.83
CA ASN A 253 -20.05 -10.74 2.55
C ASN A 253 -19.29 -11.36 1.36
N GLU A 254 -20.02 -11.95 0.42
CA GLU A 254 -19.48 -12.55 -0.80
C GLU A 254 -19.45 -11.59 -2.00
N GLY A 255 -20.26 -10.52 -1.97
CA GLY A 255 -20.35 -9.51 -3.02
C GLY A 255 -19.34 -8.37 -2.88
N SER A 256 -19.53 -7.29 -3.61
CA SER A 256 -18.67 -6.10 -3.51
C SER A 256 -18.74 -5.47 -2.10
N GLU A 257 -17.62 -4.88 -1.67
CA GLU A 257 -17.59 -4.04 -0.46
C GLU A 257 -18.54 -2.83 -0.59
N SER A 258 -18.95 -2.25 0.54
CA SER A 258 -19.55 -0.92 0.54
C SER A 258 -18.49 0.13 0.19
N GLY A 259 -18.86 1.17 -0.56
CA GLY A 259 -18.01 2.34 -0.76
C GLY A 259 -17.59 2.94 0.59
N LYS A 260 -16.31 3.24 0.74
CA LYS A 260 -15.74 3.83 1.97
C LYS A 260 -15.28 5.24 1.66
N GLY A 261 -15.86 6.21 2.37
CA GLY A 261 -15.54 7.63 2.21
C GLY A 261 -14.47 8.07 3.22
N PRO A 262 -13.87 9.24 2.99
CA PRO A 262 -12.84 9.77 3.87
C PRO A 262 -13.42 10.21 5.22
N SER A 263 -12.60 10.09 6.26
CA SER A 263 -12.89 10.72 7.56
C SER A 263 -12.77 12.24 7.43
N TRP A 264 -13.80 12.96 7.93
CA TRP A 264 -13.77 14.42 7.96
C TRP A 264 -12.69 14.94 8.94
N VAL A 265 -12.41 14.19 10.01
CA VAL A 265 -11.36 14.51 10.99
C VAL A 265 -9.99 14.39 10.33
N ASP A 266 -9.78 13.33 9.53
CA ASP A 266 -8.50 13.09 8.86
C ASP A 266 -8.30 14.10 7.73
N SER A 267 -9.38 14.46 7.03
CA SER A 267 -9.35 15.38 5.89
C SER A 267 -9.39 16.86 6.29
N LEU A 268 -9.54 17.18 7.57
CA LEU A 268 -9.71 18.56 8.03
C LEU A 268 -8.50 19.43 7.64
N GLY A 269 -8.79 20.57 6.98
CA GLY A 269 -7.78 21.55 6.59
C GLY A 269 -6.97 21.19 5.34
N ARG A 270 -7.32 20.10 4.64
CA ARG A 270 -6.63 19.65 3.42
C ARG A 270 -7.44 20.04 2.18
N ASP A 271 -6.81 20.88 1.37
CA ASP A 271 -7.28 21.43 0.09
C ASP A 271 -6.98 20.52 -1.11
N ASN A 272 -6.21 19.43 -0.91
CA ASN A 272 -5.93 18.42 -1.92
C ASN A 272 -6.11 17.02 -1.34
N GLU A 273 -6.79 16.14 -2.09
CA GLU A 273 -7.09 14.78 -1.65
C GLU A 273 -5.82 13.96 -1.36
N PHE A 274 -4.71 14.22 -2.03
CA PHE A 274 -3.44 13.51 -1.83
C PHE A 274 -2.64 14.02 -0.63
N LYS A 275 -2.99 15.19 -0.07
CA LYS A 275 -2.43 15.65 1.22
C LYS A 275 -2.92 14.83 2.42
N THR A 276 -3.80 13.85 2.19
CA THR A 276 -4.20 12.79 3.13
C THR A 276 -3.46 11.46 2.90
N THR A 277 -2.58 11.37 1.89
CA THR A 277 -1.96 10.08 1.50
C THR A 277 -0.54 9.89 2.06
N GLY A 278 0.04 10.95 2.63
CA GLY A 278 1.36 10.96 3.28
C GLY A 278 2.19 12.18 2.87
N LEU A 279 3.37 12.29 3.49
CA LEU A 279 4.38 13.28 3.16
C LEU A 279 5.46 12.61 2.27
N PRO A 280 5.53 12.96 0.98
CA PRO A 280 6.57 12.47 0.08
C PRO A 280 7.91 13.14 0.37
N ARG A 281 8.98 12.39 0.12
CA ARG A 281 10.38 12.85 -0.05
C ARG A 281 10.99 13.61 1.11
N GLN A 282 10.45 13.56 2.32
CA GLN A 282 11.03 14.26 3.46
C GLN A 282 10.97 13.46 4.77
N LEU A 283 12.06 13.55 5.54
CA LEU A 283 12.21 12.98 6.87
C LEU A 283 12.25 14.10 7.90
N VAL A 284 11.18 14.23 8.69
CA VAL A 284 10.98 15.40 9.56
C VAL A 284 11.54 15.22 10.99
N ASN A 285 11.87 13.99 11.39
CA ASN A 285 12.43 13.69 12.71
C ASN A 285 13.32 12.43 12.67
N ASP A 286 14.03 12.19 13.78
CA ASP A 286 14.98 11.09 13.90
C ASP A 286 14.35 9.70 13.83
N MET A 287 13.11 9.54 14.24
CA MET A 287 12.41 8.25 14.18
C MET A 287 12.07 7.86 12.74
N TYR A 288 11.62 8.81 11.91
CA TYR A 288 11.48 8.59 10.48
C TYR A 288 12.82 8.31 9.81
N LYS A 289 13.88 9.05 10.16
CA LYS A 289 15.23 8.79 9.64
C LYS A 289 15.74 7.40 10.01
N THR A 290 15.58 7.00 11.27
CA THR A 290 15.95 5.67 11.76
C THR A 290 15.19 4.59 11.00
N SER A 291 13.88 4.74 10.83
CA SER A 291 13.06 3.80 10.07
C SER A 291 13.48 3.73 8.60
N ALA A 292 13.74 4.87 7.96
CA ALA A 292 14.15 4.95 6.56
C ALA A 292 15.50 4.28 6.29
N LEU A 293 16.46 4.39 7.23
CA LEU A 293 17.75 3.71 7.12
C LEU A 293 17.64 2.18 7.18
N GLN A 294 16.52 1.67 7.68
CA GLN A 294 16.22 0.25 7.88
C GLN A 294 15.18 -0.28 6.88
N THR A 295 14.80 0.54 5.90
CA THR A 295 13.71 0.27 4.94
C THR A 295 14.22 0.39 3.51
N PHE A 296 13.78 -0.54 2.66
CA PHE A 296 14.17 -0.67 1.27
C PHE A 296 12.94 -0.59 0.37
N SER A 297 13.09 0.00 -0.82
CA SER A 297 12.30 -0.45 -1.97
C SER A 297 12.91 -1.77 -2.43
N ILE A 298 12.10 -2.82 -2.48
CA ILE A 298 12.51 -4.13 -3.00
C ILE A 298 11.84 -4.36 -4.34
N ARG A 299 12.61 -4.80 -5.34
CA ARG A 299 12.11 -5.14 -6.66
C ARG A 299 12.63 -6.49 -7.11
N PHE A 300 11.73 -7.30 -7.67
CA PHE A 300 12.00 -8.58 -8.30
C PHE A 300 11.80 -8.42 -9.81
N ASP A 301 12.82 -8.72 -10.60
CA ASP A 301 12.70 -8.78 -12.06
C ASP A 301 12.72 -10.25 -12.49
N MET A 302 11.70 -10.64 -13.27
CA MET A 302 11.46 -12.02 -13.71
C MET A 302 11.47 -12.12 -15.23
N LYS A 303 12.06 -13.19 -15.78
CA LYS A 303 11.93 -13.58 -17.18
C LYS A 303 10.45 -13.68 -17.57
N THR A 304 10.10 -13.15 -18.73
CA THR A 304 8.82 -13.45 -19.38
C THR A 304 8.98 -14.65 -20.32
N GLY A 305 7.90 -15.06 -20.98
CA GLY A 305 7.95 -16.06 -22.05
C GLY A 305 8.60 -15.56 -23.35
N LYS A 306 9.02 -14.28 -23.43
CA LYS A 306 9.71 -13.72 -24.60
C LYS A 306 11.20 -13.54 -24.32
N PRO A 307 12.08 -13.73 -25.32
CA PRO A 307 13.51 -13.48 -25.17
C PRO A 307 13.78 -12.03 -24.74
N ASN A 308 14.66 -11.85 -23.75
CA ASN A 308 15.16 -10.55 -23.26
C ASN A 308 14.09 -9.59 -22.69
N GLU A 309 12.89 -10.08 -22.37
CA GLU A 309 11.85 -9.28 -21.71
C GLU A 309 11.74 -9.73 -20.24
N THR A 310 11.69 -8.75 -19.33
CA THR A 310 11.48 -8.98 -17.90
C THR A 310 10.26 -8.23 -17.41
N LYS A 311 9.50 -8.85 -16.50
CA LYS A 311 8.46 -8.18 -15.73
C LYS A 311 8.95 -7.93 -14.32
N GLY A 312 8.89 -6.66 -13.90
CA GLY A 312 9.21 -6.27 -12.54
C GLY A 312 7.98 -6.29 -11.62
N SER A 313 8.18 -6.66 -10.37
CA SER A 313 7.26 -6.40 -9.26
C SER A 313 8.04 -5.73 -8.13
N SER A 314 7.43 -4.75 -7.45
CA SER A 314 8.09 -4.01 -6.39
C SER A 314 7.19 -3.85 -5.17
N GLY A 315 7.83 -3.68 -4.01
CA GLY A 315 7.20 -3.35 -2.75
C GLY A 315 8.19 -2.69 -1.81
N THR A 316 7.81 -2.59 -0.54
CA THR A 316 8.65 -2.11 0.54
C THR A 316 9.05 -3.30 1.43
N ALA A 317 10.31 -3.33 1.87
CA ALA A 317 10.80 -4.29 2.85
C ALA A 317 11.65 -3.59 3.90
N TRP A 318 11.85 -4.21 5.06
CA TRP A 318 12.63 -3.61 6.15
C TRP A 318 13.32 -4.69 6.99
N ILE A 319 14.39 -4.32 7.68
CA ILE A 319 15.16 -5.26 8.50
C ILE A 319 14.33 -5.67 9.73
N LEU A 320 13.92 -6.93 9.79
CA LEU A 320 13.25 -7.53 10.95
C LEU A 320 14.27 -8.09 11.94
N ASP A 321 15.23 -8.86 11.44
CA ASP A 321 16.19 -9.61 12.26
C ASP A 321 17.45 -9.96 11.46
N TYR A 322 18.47 -10.46 12.14
CA TYR A 322 19.66 -11.05 11.51
C TYR A 322 20.22 -12.19 12.35
N GLN A 323 20.86 -13.15 11.69
CA GLN A 323 21.51 -14.26 12.36
C GLN A 323 22.79 -13.76 13.04
N LYS A 324 22.95 -14.04 14.35
CA LYS A 324 24.21 -13.77 15.06
C LYS A 324 25.24 -14.82 14.73
N ASN A 325 26.49 -14.39 14.56
CA ASN A 325 27.63 -15.28 14.38
C ASN A 325 28.36 -15.49 15.71
N ASN A 326 28.75 -16.74 16.00
CA ASN A 326 29.33 -17.12 17.29
C ASN A 326 30.77 -16.59 17.52
N ASN A 327 31.41 -16.03 16.50
CA ASN A 327 32.84 -15.68 16.52
C ASN A 327 33.12 -14.17 16.33
N GLY A 328 32.11 -13.30 16.50
CA GLY A 328 32.26 -11.85 16.28
C GLY A 328 32.45 -11.44 14.81
N GLN A 329 32.22 -12.37 13.87
CA GLN A 329 32.19 -12.06 12.44
C GLN A 329 30.91 -11.30 12.08
N PRO A 330 30.96 -10.34 11.15
CA PRO A 330 29.77 -9.60 10.74
C PRO A 330 28.66 -10.52 10.22
N ALA A 331 27.40 -10.21 10.54
CA ALA A 331 26.25 -10.95 10.07
C ALA A 331 26.22 -10.99 8.53
N THR A 332 25.99 -12.18 7.98
CA THR A 332 25.85 -12.41 6.52
C THR A 332 24.43 -12.81 6.12
N LYS A 333 23.56 -13.08 7.12
CA LYS A 333 22.17 -13.48 6.89
C LYS A 333 21.20 -12.57 7.62
N PHE A 334 20.27 -12.01 6.85
CA PHE A 334 19.27 -11.06 7.30
C PHE A 334 17.87 -11.57 7.00
N TYR A 335 16.91 -11.13 7.81
CA TYR A 335 15.49 -11.41 7.64
C TYR A 335 14.77 -10.08 7.40
N LEU A 336 14.16 -9.92 6.24
CA LEU A 336 13.43 -8.72 5.85
C LEU A 336 11.92 -8.95 5.97
N GLY A 337 11.22 -8.13 6.74
CA GLY A 337 9.76 -8.12 6.80
C GLY A 337 9.16 -7.40 5.59
N THR A 338 8.07 -7.94 5.04
CA THR A 338 7.27 -7.34 3.96
C THR A 338 5.85 -7.94 3.93
N ASN A 339 5.05 -7.69 2.90
CA ASN A 339 3.76 -8.34 2.70
C ASN A 339 3.86 -9.68 1.99
N LEU A 340 2.87 -10.53 2.23
CA LEU A 340 2.72 -11.79 1.51
C LEU A 340 2.45 -11.55 0.02
N HIS A 341 1.63 -10.56 -0.35
CA HIS A 341 1.37 -10.30 -1.76
C HIS A 341 2.59 -9.74 -2.51
N VAL A 342 3.56 -9.14 -1.81
CA VAL A 342 4.83 -8.70 -2.42
C VAL A 342 5.68 -9.92 -2.80
N VAL A 343 5.79 -10.89 -1.91
CA VAL A 343 6.52 -12.15 -2.19
C VAL A 343 5.69 -13.17 -2.98
N LYS A 344 4.38 -12.97 -3.15
CA LYS A 344 3.55 -13.81 -4.03
C LYS A 344 3.99 -13.68 -5.49
N GLU A 345 4.42 -12.49 -5.89
CA GLU A 345 4.90 -12.23 -7.24
C GLU A 345 6.26 -12.86 -7.51
N PHE A 346 6.94 -13.39 -6.49
CA PHE A 346 8.23 -14.07 -6.62
C PHE A 346 8.03 -15.50 -7.16
N ASP A 347 8.39 -15.73 -8.43
CA ASP A 347 8.57 -17.06 -9.02
C ASP A 347 10.09 -17.38 -9.08
N PRO A 348 10.61 -18.26 -8.20
CA PRO A 348 12.03 -18.59 -8.15
C PRO A 348 12.60 -19.07 -9.48
N GLU A 349 11.79 -19.73 -10.32
CA GLU A 349 12.24 -20.30 -11.58
C GLU A 349 12.30 -19.26 -12.71
N LYS A 350 11.64 -18.11 -12.53
CA LYS A 350 11.69 -17.00 -13.49
C LYS A 350 12.56 -15.85 -13.01
N LEU A 351 12.93 -15.80 -11.74
CA LEU A 351 13.70 -14.71 -11.16
C LEU A 351 15.07 -14.56 -11.83
N VAL A 352 15.42 -13.33 -12.23
CA VAL A 352 16.73 -13.02 -12.82
C VAL A 352 17.50 -11.94 -12.07
N ALA A 353 16.79 -11.04 -11.41
CA ALA A 353 17.40 -10.02 -10.59
C ALA A 353 16.52 -9.65 -9.40
N VAL A 354 17.18 -9.27 -8.32
CA VAL A 354 16.57 -8.58 -7.18
C VAL A 354 17.32 -7.29 -6.97
N SER A 355 16.60 -6.22 -6.66
CA SER A 355 17.22 -4.97 -6.24
C SER A 355 16.66 -4.44 -4.94
N LEU A 356 17.55 -3.84 -4.15
CA LEU A 356 17.26 -3.16 -2.90
C LEU A 356 17.70 -1.70 -3.04
N THR A 357 16.74 -0.78 -3.02
CA THR A 357 17.00 0.66 -3.03
C THR A 357 16.84 1.22 -1.62
N ARG A 358 17.83 1.99 -1.16
CA ARG A 358 17.81 2.61 0.18
C ARG A 358 18.44 4.00 0.19
N ILE A 359 18.10 4.78 1.22
CA ILE A 359 18.83 6.01 1.54
C ILE A 359 20.21 5.70 2.16
N ILE A 360 21.20 6.56 1.96
CA ILE A 360 22.53 6.44 2.60
C ILE A 360 22.49 6.87 4.07
N LYS A 361 23.46 6.40 4.88
CA LYS A 361 23.57 6.70 6.32
C LYS A 361 23.65 8.20 6.66
N ASN A 362 24.35 8.97 5.84
CA ASN A 362 24.72 10.37 6.13
C ASN A 362 23.70 11.39 5.58
N VAL A 363 22.39 11.12 5.74
CA VAL A 363 21.33 12.09 5.36
C VAL A 363 20.94 12.98 6.53
N GLY A 364 20.70 14.27 6.27
CA GLY A 364 20.20 15.23 7.26
C GLY A 364 18.68 15.13 7.44
N LEU A 365 18.17 15.57 8.59
CA LEU A 365 16.73 15.82 8.75
C LEU A 365 16.30 16.96 7.82
N ASN A 366 15.02 16.99 7.46
CA ASN A 366 14.43 17.95 6.53
C ASN A 366 15.09 18.00 5.14
N THR A 367 15.90 16.99 4.81
CA THR A 367 16.36 16.79 3.43
C THR A 367 15.14 16.45 2.57
N VAL A 368 14.90 17.25 1.54
CA VAL A 368 13.96 16.91 0.47
C VAL A 368 14.70 16.02 -0.53
N PHE A 369 14.30 14.75 -0.59
CA PHE A 369 14.83 13.77 -1.53
C PHE A 369 14.27 14.02 -2.93
N ARG A 370 15.00 13.57 -3.95
CA ARG A 370 14.50 13.44 -5.33
C ARG A 370 13.88 12.04 -5.50
N LEU A 371 13.30 11.76 -6.68
CA LEU A 371 12.90 10.37 -6.98
C LEU A 371 14.13 9.46 -6.96
N ASP A 372 13.91 8.19 -6.65
CA ASP A 372 14.95 7.18 -6.36
C ASP A 372 16.13 7.19 -7.33
N GLN A 373 15.85 7.27 -8.63
CA GLN A 373 16.89 7.26 -9.67
C GLN A 373 17.66 8.59 -9.85
N PHE A 374 17.19 9.69 -9.27
CA PHE A 374 17.75 11.05 -9.44
C PHE A 374 18.43 11.62 -8.19
N ASP A 375 18.43 10.90 -7.06
CA ASP A 375 19.06 11.36 -5.83
C ASP A 375 20.41 10.67 -5.59
N SER A 376 21.43 11.46 -5.29
CA SER A 376 22.76 10.97 -4.89
C SER A 376 22.80 10.42 -3.46
N LYS A 377 21.74 10.65 -2.69
CA LYS A 377 21.55 10.11 -1.33
C LYS A 377 20.77 8.80 -1.32
N ILE A 378 20.40 8.29 -2.49
CA ILE A 378 19.71 7.03 -2.68
C ILE A 378 20.61 6.11 -3.50
N GLU A 379 20.76 4.87 -3.06
CA GLU A 379 21.55 3.85 -3.75
C GLU A 379 20.69 2.61 -3.99
N LYS A 380 20.77 2.08 -5.22
CA LYS A 380 20.13 0.84 -5.65
C LYS A 380 21.20 -0.23 -5.81
N PHE A 381 21.15 -1.26 -4.97
CA PHE A 381 21.93 -2.48 -5.10
C PHE A 381 21.16 -3.47 -5.97
N SER A 382 21.76 -3.92 -7.07
CA SER A 382 21.17 -4.86 -8.02
C SER A 382 21.96 -6.16 -8.04
N PHE A 383 21.31 -7.26 -7.70
CA PHE A 383 21.87 -8.61 -7.72
C PHE A 383 21.34 -9.34 -8.95
N ASN A 384 22.23 -9.73 -9.87
CA ASN A 384 21.87 -10.30 -11.17
C ASN A 384 22.48 -11.69 -11.36
N GLY A 385 21.70 -12.61 -11.92
CA GLY A 385 22.13 -13.97 -12.28
C GLY A 385 21.14 -15.04 -11.82
N ASP A 386 21.29 -16.27 -12.33
CA ASP A 386 20.35 -17.37 -12.03
C ASP A 386 20.43 -17.84 -10.55
N GLY A 387 21.51 -17.51 -9.83
CA GLY A 387 21.68 -17.82 -8.40
C GLY A 387 20.90 -16.91 -7.44
N VAL A 388 20.19 -15.89 -7.92
CA VAL A 388 19.50 -14.91 -7.06
C VAL A 388 18.46 -15.59 -6.17
N LYS A 389 17.83 -16.67 -6.66
CA LYS A 389 16.88 -17.49 -5.89
C LYS A 389 17.49 -18.22 -4.68
N GLU A 390 18.81 -18.37 -4.65
CA GLU A 390 19.52 -18.94 -3.51
C GLU A 390 19.78 -17.88 -2.43
N MET A 391 20.02 -16.63 -2.86
CA MET A 391 20.27 -15.48 -1.98
C MET A 391 18.99 -14.96 -1.33
N PHE A 392 17.89 -14.87 -2.08
CA PHE A 392 16.60 -14.36 -1.59
C PHE A 392 15.56 -15.48 -1.53
N LYS A 393 15.01 -15.75 -0.35
CA LYS A 393 14.00 -16.81 -0.16
C LYS A 393 12.84 -16.31 0.68
N THR A 394 11.62 -16.60 0.26
CA THR A 394 10.46 -16.51 1.15
C THR A 394 10.66 -17.51 2.29
N PHE A 395 10.82 -16.98 3.50
CA PHE A 395 11.19 -17.75 4.70
C PHE A 395 9.99 -18.09 5.58
N TYR A 396 9.11 -17.12 5.79
CA TYR A 396 7.89 -17.27 6.58
C TYR A 396 6.75 -16.50 5.90
N THR A 397 5.54 -17.05 5.99
CA THR A 397 4.29 -16.43 5.54
C THR A 397 3.25 -16.62 6.64
N ALA A 398 2.48 -15.57 6.95
CA ALA A 398 1.38 -15.66 7.92
C ALA A 398 0.11 -16.23 7.27
N THR A 399 0.22 -17.43 6.72
CA THR A 399 -0.86 -18.23 6.10
C THR A 399 -1.09 -19.49 6.90
N ASP A 400 -2.35 -19.92 7.04
CA ASP A 400 -2.71 -21.10 7.85
C ASP A 400 -2.06 -20.99 9.25
N TYR A 401 -2.04 -19.79 9.86
CA TYR A 401 -1.28 -19.54 11.09
C TYR A 401 -2.08 -19.90 12.34
N MET A 402 -3.40 -20.09 12.19
CA MET A 402 -4.31 -20.64 13.17
C MET A 402 -4.65 -22.10 12.85
N LYS A 403 -4.99 -22.89 13.88
CA LYS A 403 -5.47 -24.28 13.71
C LYS A 403 -6.94 -24.34 13.31
N ASP A 404 -7.71 -23.34 13.73
CA ASP A 404 -9.15 -23.29 13.49
C ASP A 404 -9.42 -22.77 12.07
N ASN A 405 -10.35 -23.42 11.36
CA ASN A 405 -10.72 -23.01 10.01
C ASN A 405 -11.78 -21.89 10.05
N PRO A 406 -11.58 -20.73 9.38
CA PRO A 406 -12.56 -19.65 9.36
C PRO A 406 -13.96 -20.06 8.90
N ALA A 407 -14.09 -21.06 8.03
CA ALA A 407 -15.37 -21.56 7.54
C ALA A 407 -16.21 -22.25 8.63
N ASP A 408 -15.59 -22.74 9.72
CA ASP A 408 -16.31 -23.42 10.79
C ASP A 408 -17.24 -22.50 11.59
N TYR A 409 -16.99 -21.19 11.55
CA TYR A 409 -17.82 -20.17 12.19
C TYR A 409 -19.06 -19.78 11.37
N MET A 410 -19.08 -20.13 10.08
CA MET A 410 -20.09 -19.67 9.14
C MET A 410 -21.37 -20.52 9.19
N ASN A 411 -22.45 -20.02 8.61
CA ASN A 411 -23.66 -20.82 8.35
C ASN A 411 -23.36 -22.02 7.44
N SER A 412 -24.25 -23.02 7.42
CA SER A 412 -24.01 -24.29 6.72
C SER A 412 -23.71 -24.12 5.22
N ALA A 413 -24.36 -23.17 4.55
CA ALA A 413 -24.14 -22.91 3.13
C ALA A 413 -22.74 -22.35 2.84
N GLN A 414 -22.32 -21.33 3.60
CA GLN A 414 -21.00 -20.71 3.45
C GLN A 414 -19.88 -21.61 3.96
N LYS A 415 -20.12 -22.38 5.03
CA LYS A 415 -19.20 -23.40 5.52
C LYS A 415 -18.89 -24.43 4.43
N ALA A 416 -19.91 -24.95 3.75
CA ALA A 416 -19.71 -25.91 2.66
C ALA A 416 -18.93 -25.30 1.48
N LYS A 417 -19.21 -24.04 1.15
CA LYS A 417 -18.54 -23.31 0.05
C LYS A 417 -17.09 -23.00 0.35
N PHE A 418 -16.79 -22.58 1.58
CA PHE A 418 -15.48 -22.06 1.97
C PHE A 418 -14.65 -23.04 2.80
N LYS A 419 -15.04 -24.33 2.87
CA LYS A 419 -14.35 -25.36 3.64
C LYS A 419 -12.83 -25.44 3.41
N ASP A 420 -12.38 -25.10 2.19
CA ASP A 420 -10.98 -25.16 1.77
C ASP A 420 -10.27 -23.78 1.85
N VAL A 421 -10.96 -22.74 2.33
CA VAL A 421 -10.42 -21.38 2.50
C VAL A 421 -9.85 -21.23 3.90
N GLN A 422 -8.61 -20.77 4.02
CA GLN A 422 -7.88 -20.68 5.29
C GLN A 422 -7.67 -19.22 5.74
N ASP A 423 -7.11 -19.03 6.93
CA ASP A 423 -6.76 -17.72 7.46
C ASP A 423 -5.43 -17.20 6.88
N PHE A 424 -5.34 -15.89 6.70
CA PHE A 424 -4.06 -15.23 6.51
C PHE A 424 -4.01 -13.83 7.11
N GLN A 425 -2.79 -13.37 7.37
CA GLN A 425 -2.44 -11.96 7.43
C GLN A 425 -1.42 -11.69 6.34
N ASP A 426 -1.53 -10.53 5.70
CA ASP A 426 -0.66 -10.12 4.59
C ASP A 426 0.74 -9.74 5.08
N PHE A 427 1.48 -10.72 5.58
CA PHE A 427 2.83 -10.60 6.11
C PHE A 427 3.68 -11.78 5.68
N ALA A 428 4.91 -11.47 5.29
CA ALA A 428 5.93 -12.45 4.98
C ALA A 428 7.31 -11.95 5.41
N VAL A 429 8.24 -12.90 5.53
CA VAL A 429 9.65 -12.64 5.79
C VAL A 429 10.48 -13.21 4.66
N ILE A 430 11.42 -12.42 4.15
CA ILE A 430 12.42 -12.83 3.17
C ILE A 430 13.74 -13.08 3.91
N GLU A 431 14.31 -14.27 3.76
CA GLU A 431 15.69 -14.55 4.14
C GLU A 431 16.62 -14.06 3.03
N VAL A 432 17.63 -13.29 3.41
CA VAL A 432 18.69 -12.77 2.53
C VAL A 432 20.03 -13.30 3.02
N ASP A 433 20.71 -14.10 2.20
CA ASP A 433 22.02 -14.71 2.50
C ASP A 433 23.10 -14.14 1.59
N PHE A 434 23.90 -13.19 2.10
CA PHE A 434 24.93 -12.48 1.34
C PHE A 434 26.10 -13.38 0.92
N GLU A 435 26.29 -14.55 1.53
CA GLU A 435 27.31 -15.52 1.07
C GLU A 435 26.95 -16.10 -0.29
N LYS A 436 25.64 -16.19 -0.62
CA LYS A 436 25.16 -16.67 -1.91
C LYS A 436 25.37 -15.69 -3.05
N ALA A 437 25.79 -14.45 -2.76
CA ALA A 437 26.19 -13.49 -3.78
C ALA A 437 27.48 -13.87 -4.52
N ALA A 438 28.22 -14.90 -4.08
CA ALA A 438 29.44 -15.39 -4.74
C ALA A 438 29.24 -15.73 -6.23
N ASN A 439 28.04 -16.20 -6.59
CA ASN A 439 27.68 -16.60 -7.96
C ASN A 439 26.95 -15.49 -8.73
N LEU A 440 26.91 -14.27 -8.21
CA LEU A 440 26.12 -13.16 -8.75
C LEU A 440 26.98 -11.99 -9.22
N LYS A 441 26.40 -11.18 -10.10
CA LYS A 441 26.90 -9.84 -10.43
C LYS A 441 26.16 -8.81 -9.61
N VAL A 442 26.90 -7.99 -8.86
CA VAL A 442 26.34 -6.96 -8.00
C VAL A 442 26.69 -5.59 -8.55
N GLY A 443 25.68 -4.82 -8.97
CA GLY A 443 25.85 -3.44 -9.39
C GLY A 443 25.25 -2.48 -8.36
N VAL A 444 25.85 -1.30 -8.20
CA VAL A 444 25.31 -0.24 -7.33
C VAL A 444 25.16 1.04 -8.13
N HIS A 445 23.95 1.59 -8.16
CA HIS A 445 23.64 2.83 -8.87
C HIS A 445 23.13 3.90 -7.92
N SER A 446 23.49 5.15 -8.17
CA SER A 446 23.01 6.33 -7.44
C SER A 446 22.94 7.52 -8.39
N ASN A 447 21.84 8.28 -8.39
CA ASN A 447 21.63 9.39 -9.34
C ASN A 447 21.93 9.01 -10.80
N ASN A 448 21.46 7.84 -11.25
CA ASN A 448 21.74 7.25 -12.57
C ASN A 448 23.23 7.04 -12.91
N LEU A 449 24.12 7.05 -11.92
CA LEU A 449 25.54 6.77 -12.08
C LEU A 449 25.89 5.43 -11.43
N ASP A 450 26.74 4.65 -12.09
CA ASP A 450 27.34 3.46 -11.50
C ASP A 450 28.37 3.89 -10.44
N VAL A 451 28.11 3.51 -9.19
CA VAL A 451 28.96 3.78 -8.03
C VAL A 451 29.52 2.49 -7.41
N THR A 452 29.46 1.36 -8.12
CA THR A 452 29.87 0.04 -7.63
C THR A 452 31.29 0.04 -7.06
N LYS A 453 32.19 0.83 -7.67
CA LYS A 453 33.60 0.99 -7.23
C LYS A 453 33.76 1.49 -5.79
N LYS A 454 32.76 2.20 -5.23
CA LYS A 454 32.73 2.63 -3.82
C LYS A 454 32.79 1.45 -2.85
N TYR A 455 32.39 0.26 -3.29
CA TYR A 455 32.23 -0.93 -2.46
C TYR A 455 33.32 -1.98 -2.70
N SER A 456 34.56 -1.55 -2.98
CA SER A 456 35.72 -2.44 -3.25
C SER A 456 36.20 -3.28 -2.05
N SER A 457 35.72 -2.99 -0.84
CA SER A 457 35.88 -3.88 0.33
C SER A 457 34.96 -5.11 0.23
N ALA A 458 33.77 -4.94 -0.36
CA ALA A 458 32.73 -5.96 -0.50
C ALA A 458 32.78 -6.69 -1.85
N LEU A 459 33.24 -6.03 -2.92
CA LEU A 459 33.21 -6.50 -4.30
C LEU A 459 34.58 -6.44 -4.97
N ASN A 460 34.85 -7.39 -5.87
CA ASN A 460 36.05 -7.43 -6.70
C ASN A 460 35.90 -6.51 -7.94
N GLU A 461 36.98 -6.34 -8.72
CA GLU A 461 36.97 -5.53 -9.95
C GLU A 461 35.93 -6.01 -10.98
N ASN A 462 35.60 -7.30 -10.96
CA ASN A 462 34.58 -7.92 -11.79
C ASN A 462 33.15 -7.87 -11.19
N TRP A 463 32.96 -7.10 -10.12
CA TRP A 463 31.68 -6.87 -9.42
C TRP A 463 31.01 -8.15 -8.91
N THR A 464 31.84 -9.11 -8.53
CA THR A 464 31.46 -10.33 -7.80
C THR A 464 31.87 -10.20 -6.35
N LEU A 465 31.30 -11.05 -5.49
CA LEU A 465 31.55 -11.03 -4.06
C LEU A 465 33.04 -11.17 -3.72
N LYS A 466 33.53 -10.26 -2.88
CA LYS A 466 34.84 -10.34 -2.20
C LYS A 466 34.67 -10.71 -0.73
N ASN A 467 33.71 -10.08 -0.05
CA ASN A 467 33.44 -10.29 1.37
C ASN A 467 31.94 -10.12 1.66
N ALA A 468 31.30 -11.18 2.16
CA ALA A 468 29.86 -11.20 2.47
C ALA A 468 29.49 -10.24 3.61
N GLY A 469 30.29 -10.16 4.66
CA GLY A 469 30.05 -9.27 5.79
C GLY A 469 30.10 -7.79 5.39
N GLU A 470 31.09 -7.40 4.59
CA GLU A 470 31.21 -6.03 4.08
C GLU A 470 30.07 -5.68 3.10
N LEU A 471 29.63 -6.64 2.28
CA LEU A 471 28.46 -6.45 1.43
C LEU A 471 27.18 -6.28 2.26
N ALA A 472 27.01 -7.10 3.29
CA ALA A 472 25.88 -7.02 4.20
C ALA A 472 25.83 -5.65 4.90
N LYS A 473 26.96 -5.17 5.44
CA LYS A 473 27.07 -3.81 6.02
C LYS A 473 26.73 -2.73 5.01
N ALA A 474 27.26 -2.81 3.79
CA ALA A 474 27.01 -1.82 2.74
C ALA A 474 25.52 -1.72 2.37
N VAL A 475 24.84 -2.86 2.24
CA VAL A 475 23.42 -2.91 1.89
C VAL A 475 22.56 -2.46 3.06
N THR A 476 22.85 -2.93 4.28
CA THR A 476 22.01 -2.72 5.48
C THR A 476 22.31 -1.43 6.25
N ASN A 477 23.11 -0.52 5.69
CA ASN A 477 23.59 0.68 6.40
C ASN A 477 24.34 0.35 7.71
N ASP A 478 25.02 -0.79 7.75
CA ASP A 478 25.73 -1.31 8.92
C ASP A 478 24.80 -1.43 10.13
N TYR A 479 23.61 -2.00 9.90
CA TYR A 479 22.56 -2.11 10.92
C TYR A 479 23.02 -2.87 12.17
N GLU A 480 23.80 -3.95 11.99
CA GLU A 480 24.31 -4.78 13.10
C GLU A 480 25.06 -3.98 14.16
N SER A 481 25.78 -2.91 13.77
CA SER A 481 26.62 -2.14 14.70
C SER A 481 25.84 -1.13 15.56
N ASP A 482 24.63 -0.71 15.14
CA ASP A 482 23.83 0.30 15.85
C ASP A 482 22.71 -0.35 16.67
N THR A 483 23.10 -1.11 17.70
CA THR A 483 22.17 -1.88 18.56
C THR A 483 21.12 -1.02 19.25
N ALA A 484 21.43 0.26 19.51
CA ALA A 484 20.50 1.22 20.12
C ALA A 484 19.29 1.50 19.21
N LYS A 485 19.46 1.36 17.89
CA LYS A 485 18.42 1.58 16.89
C LYS A 485 17.83 0.30 16.33
N HIS A 486 18.14 -0.86 16.91
CA HIS A 486 17.50 -2.10 16.45
C HIS A 486 15.99 -2.04 16.67
N VAL A 487 15.26 -2.66 15.74
CA VAL A 487 13.82 -2.86 15.89
C VAL A 487 13.56 -3.75 17.08
N LYS A 488 12.45 -3.47 17.76
CA LYS A 488 11.91 -4.27 18.87
C LYS A 488 10.50 -4.71 18.52
N ILE A 489 9.90 -5.61 19.29
CA ILE A 489 8.50 -6.02 19.09
C ILE A 489 7.62 -5.34 20.13
N MET A 490 6.49 -4.76 19.70
CA MET A 490 5.53 -4.19 20.63
C MET A 490 4.84 -5.30 21.42
N LYS A 491 4.92 -5.22 22.75
CA LYS A 491 4.38 -6.25 23.67
C LYS A 491 2.86 -6.34 23.72
N ASP A 492 2.17 -5.21 23.53
CA ASP A 492 0.73 -5.06 23.77
C ASP A 492 0.11 -4.32 22.58
N SER A 493 -0.96 -4.87 22.01
CA SER A 493 -1.68 -4.27 20.89
C SER A 493 -2.43 -3.00 21.30
N PHE A 494 -2.81 -2.18 20.32
CA PHE A 494 -3.69 -1.02 20.57
C PHE A 494 -5.15 -1.41 20.83
N LEU A 495 -5.52 -2.69 20.61
CA LEU A 495 -6.81 -3.19 21.06
C LEU A 495 -6.82 -3.34 22.60
N LYS A 496 -5.72 -3.83 23.19
CA LYS A 496 -5.57 -3.97 24.64
C LYS A 496 -5.49 -2.63 25.35
N ASP A 497 -4.70 -1.70 24.81
CA ASP A 497 -4.55 -0.35 25.37
C ASP A 497 -4.61 0.71 24.28
N TYR A 498 -5.84 1.14 23.98
CA TYR A 498 -6.10 2.18 22.99
C TYR A 498 -5.71 3.58 23.49
N SER A 499 -5.55 3.79 24.80
CA SER A 499 -5.24 5.10 25.36
C SER A 499 -3.91 5.65 24.83
N ARG A 500 -2.96 4.75 24.54
CA ARG A 500 -1.66 5.04 23.92
C ARG A 500 -1.76 5.68 22.53
N VAL A 501 -2.85 5.48 21.81
CA VAL A 501 -3.06 6.06 20.44
C VAL A 501 -4.28 6.96 20.35
N ASN A 502 -4.93 7.23 21.48
CA ASN A 502 -6.07 8.11 21.58
C ASN A 502 -5.63 9.59 21.54
N PHE A 503 -5.22 10.04 20.36
CA PHE A 503 -4.63 11.38 20.21
C PHE A 503 -5.68 12.50 20.35
N PRO A 504 -5.32 13.62 20.98
CA PRO A 504 -6.19 14.78 21.06
C PRO A 504 -6.43 15.45 19.70
N LEU A 505 -7.69 15.81 19.42
CA LEU A 505 -8.04 16.51 18.17
C LEU A 505 -7.56 17.97 18.12
N VAL A 506 -7.19 18.54 19.27
CA VAL A 506 -6.73 19.92 19.43
C VAL A 506 -5.66 20.01 20.52
N LYS A 507 -4.96 21.15 20.59
CA LYS A 507 -4.11 21.49 21.74
C LYS A 507 -5.00 21.66 22.99
N LEU A 508 -5.05 20.62 23.83
CA LEU A 508 -6.01 20.50 24.93
C LEU A 508 -5.90 21.64 25.95
N GLU A 509 -4.69 22.07 26.31
CA GLU A 509 -4.47 23.19 27.25
C GLU A 509 -5.03 24.51 26.71
N LYS A 510 -4.75 24.82 25.43
CA LYS A 510 -5.32 26.00 24.77
C LYS A 510 -6.84 25.93 24.74
N LYS A 511 -7.39 24.74 24.50
CA LYS A 511 -8.84 24.53 24.49
C LYS A 511 -9.45 24.71 25.89
N LEU A 512 -8.81 24.18 26.91
CA LEU A 512 -9.20 24.31 28.32
C LEU A 512 -9.25 25.78 28.74
N ASN A 513 -8.20 26.56 28.41
CA ASN A 513 -8.15 27.99 28.71
C ASN A 513 -9.28 28.76 28.00
N SER A 514 -9.52 28.46 26.72
CA SER A 514 -10.63 29.06 25.97
C SER A 514 -12.01 28.74 26.58
N LEU A 515 -12.21 27.52 27.08
CA LEU A 515 -13.46 27.16 27.76
C LEU A 515 -13.61 27.87 29.12
N LYS A 516 -12.52 27.98 29.89
CA LYS A 516 -12.50 28.73 31.16
C LYS A 516 -12.82 30.21 30.96
N GLU A 517 -12.29 30.82 29.90
CA GLU A 517 -12.62 32.19 29.50
C GLU A 517 -14.10 32.32 29.07
N LYS A 518 -14.65 31.36 28.33
CA LYS A 518 -16.08 31.38 27.98
C LYS A 518 -16.98 31.38 29.22
N LEU A 519 -16.57 30.70 30.30
CA LEU A 519 -17.35 30.63 31.53
C LEU A 519 -17.50 31.98 32.26
N THR A 520 -16.63 32.96 31.97
CA THR A 520 -16.71 34.31 32.56
C THR A 520 -17.73 35.22 31.86
N LYS A 521 -18.31 34.78 30.75
CA LYS A 521 -19.31 35.55 29.96
C LYS A 521 -20.73 35.38 30.53
N PRO A 522 -21.65 36.33 30.28
CA PRO A 522 -23.01 36.30 30.82
C PRO A 522 -23.91 35.29 30.06
N TYR A 523 -23.65 34.00 30.25
CA TYR A 523 -24.49 32.90 29.75
C TYR A 523 -25.53 32.48 30.80
N ASP A 524 -26.61 31.84 30.34
CA ASP A 524 -27.59 31.18 31.21
C ASP A 524 -26.99 29.97 31.95
N ASP A 525 -27.68 29.51 33.00
CA ASP A 525 -27.18 28.43 33.86
C ASP A 525 -27.03 27.09 33.13
N ALA A 526 -27.89 26.82 32.15
CA ALA A 526 -27.83 25.60 31.35
C ALA A 526 -26.54 25.56 30.50
N THR A 527 -26.22 26.67 29.84
CA THR A 527 -25.02 26.84 29.03
C THR A 527 -23.76 26.79 29.90
N LYS A 528 -23.78 27.43 31.07
CA LYS A 528 -22.65 27.35 32.03
C LYS A 528 -22.39 25.91 32.47
N LYS A 529 -23.44 25.16 32.78
CA LYS A 529 -23.33 23.74 33.15
C LYS A 529 -22.76 22.89 32.01
N GLU A 530 -23.16 23.15 30.76
CA GLU A 530 -22.59 22.47 29.60
C GLU A 530 -21.09 22.78 29.43
N ILE A 531 -20.69 24.05 29.59
CA ILE A 531 -19.27 24.44 29.53
C ILE A 531 -18.46 23.77 30.65
N GLN A 532 -18.98 23.72 31.87
CA GLN A 532 -18.31 23.06 33.00
C GLN A 532 -18.10 21.56 32.77
N GLU A 533 -19.09 20.88 32.20
CA GLU A 533 -18.95 19.47 31.82
C GLU A 533 -17.90 19.28 30.72
N GLN A 534 -17.84 20.17 29.73
CA GLN A 534 -16.77 20.15 28.72
C GLN A 534 -15.39 20.34 29.34
N ILE A 535 -15.24 21.26 30.30
CA ILE A 535 -13.98 21.49 31.03
C ILE A 535 -13.52 20.21 31.71
N LYS A 536 -14.41 19.55 32.46
CA LYS A 536 -14.11 18.29 33.17
C LYS A 536 -13.62 17.21 32.22
N LYS A 537 -14.31 17.03 31.09
CA LYS A 537 -13.91 16.04 30.06
C LYS A 537 -12.55 16.36 29.43
N ILE A 538 -12.24 17.64 29.20
CA ILE A 538 -10.95 18.04 28.65
C ILE A 538 -9.81 17.83 29.66
N GLU A 539 -10.04 18.14 30.94
CA GLU A 539 -9.06 17.87 32.01
C GLU A 539 -8.75 16.36 32.12
N GLU A 540 -9.75 15.50 31.95
CA GLU A 540 -9.57 14.05 31.88
C GLU A 540 -8.79 13.61 30.63
N GLN A 541 -9.07 14.19 29.45
CA GLN A 541 -8.31 13.92 28.24
C GLN A 541 -6.82 14.30 28.38
N ILE A 542 -6.53 15.42 29.06
CA ILE A 542 -5.13 15.85 29.33
C ILE A 542 -4.41 14.77 30.16
N LYS A 543 -5.03 14.31 31.25
CA LYS A 543 -4.47 13.27 32.12
C LYS A 543 -4.16 11.99 31.34
N ASN A 544 -5.01 11.61 30.40
CA ASN A 544 -4.87 10.40 29.60
C ASN A 544 -3.86 10.52 28.45
N SER A 545 -3.48 11.75 28.05
CA SER A 545 -2.55 12.01 26.94
C SER A 545 -1.06 11.97 27.32
N ALA A 546 -0.71 11.64 28.57
CA ALA A 546 0.66 11.68 29.06
C ALA A 546 1.60 10.66 28.41
N ASN A 547 1.08 9.52 27.91
CA ASN A 547 1.86 8.38 27.42
C ASN A 547 1.42 7.94 26.02
N LEU A 548 1.45 8.87 25.05
CA LEU A 548 1.07 8.56 23.67
C LEU A 548 2.22 7.88 22.89
N ASP A 549 1.87 6.84 22.13
CA ASP A 549 2.72 6.14 21.18
C ASP A 549 2.29 6.49 19.75
N SER A 550 2.84 7.58 19.19
CA SER A 550 2.59 7.91 17.77
C SER A 550 3.17 6.85 16.83
N ILE A 551 2.55 6.70 15.67
CA ILE A 551 2.85 5.71 14.65
C ILE A 551 3.72 6.35 13.55
N TYR A 552 4.81 5.69 13.21
CA TYR A 552 5.74 6.06 12.15
C TYR A 552 5.70 5.00 11.07
N ILE A 553 5.46 5.43 9.83
CA ILE A 553 5.47 4.58 8.64
C ILE A 553 6.43 5.20 7.65
N VAL A 554 7.27 4.36 7.06
CA VAL A 554 8.16 4.73 5.96
C VAL A 554 8.01 3.68 4.86
N GLY A 555 7.85 4.14 3.63
CA GLY A 555 7.73 3.25 2.47
C GLY A 555 8.18 3.88 1.17
N TRP A 556 8.16 3.06 0.11
CA TRP A 556 8.61 3.43 -1.23
C TRP A 556 7.51 3.20 -2.28
N PRO A 557 6.41 3.97 -2.26
CA PRO A 557 5.41 3.92 -3.31
C PRO A 557 5.93 4.45 -4.65
N LEU A 558 5.23 4.09 -5.72
CA LEU A 558 5.34 4.76 -7.01
C LEU A 558 5.05 6.26 -6.85
N SER A 559 5.81 7.08 -7.56
CA SER A 559 5.76 8.53 -7.42
C SER A 559 4.52 9.17 -8.07
N ILE A 560 3.62 8.38 -8.63
CA ILE A 560 2.41 8.88 -9.31
C ILE A 560 1.46 9.67 -8.39
N TYR A 561 1.52 9.46 -7.07
CA TYR A 561 0.72 10.22 -6.09
C TYR A 561 1.53 11.33 -5.40
N ASP A 562 2.78 11.55 -5.82
CA ASP A 562 3.66 12.58 -5.24
C ASP A 562 3.14 13.97 -5.64
N TRP A 563 2.26 14.49 -4.79
CA TRP A 563 1.53 15.73 -5.02
C TRP A 563 2.45 16.95 -5.18
N VAL A 564 3.71 16.87 -4.71
CA VAL A 564 4.69 17.94 -4.90
C VAL A 564 5.11 18.06 -6.36
N LEU A 565 5.14 16.96 -7.12
CA LEU A 565 5.52 16.97 -8.54
C LEU A 565 4.46 17.62 -9.45
N TYR A 566 3.23 17.75 -8.94
CA TYR A 566 2.11 18.39 -9.65
C TYR A 566 1.85 19.82 -9.18
N ASP A 567 2.52 20.26 -8.11
CA ASP A 567 2.30 21.55 -7.51
C ASP A 567 3.11 22.62 -8.26
N ASP A 568 2.40 23.67 -8.71
CA ASP A 568 2.95 24.77 -9.49
C ASP A 568 4.10 25.50 -8.79
N LEU A 569 4.18 25.44 -7.46
CA LEU A 569 5.26 26.01 -6.68
C LEU A 569 6.59 25.28 -6.88
N TYR A 570 6.56 24.00 -7.23
CA TYR A 570 7.75 23.14 -7.30
C TYR A 570 8.06 22.63 -8.72
N LYS A 571 7.17 22.87 -9.69
CA LYS A 571 7.23 22.29 -11.04
C LYS A 571 8.54 22.53 -11.80
N TYR A 572 9.21 23.67 -11.59
CA TYR A 572 10.43 24.03 -12.33
C TYR A 572 11.66 23.25 -11.85
N ASP A 573 11.66 22.79 -10.60
CA ASP A 573 12.79 22.04 -10.04
C ASP A 573 12.73 20.55 -10.41
N TYR A 574 11.56 20.06 -10.84
CA TYR A 574 11.27 18.63 -10.97
C TYR A 574 10.72 18.21 -12.34
N GLU A 575 10.85 19.02 -13.39
CA GLU A 575 10.23 18.72 -14.70
C GLU A 575 10.61 17.31 -15.21
N LYS A 576 11.91 16.96 -15.24
CA LYS A 576 12.37 15.62 -15.67
C LYS A 576 11.87 14.49 -14.76
N GLU A 577 11.72 14.76 -13.47
CA GLU A 577 11.21 13.80 -12.49
C GLU A 577 9.73 13.53 -12.70
N ALA A 578 8.94 14.57 -12.94
CA ALA A 578 7.52 14.46 -13.26
C ALA A 578 7.29 13.59 -14.52
N GLN A 579 8.18 13.64 -15.51
CA GLN A 579 8.09 12.77 -16.70
C GLN A 579 8.33 11.29 -16.39
N GLN A 580 9.00 10.97 -15.29
CA GLN A 580 9.42 9.61 -14.93
C GLN A 580 8.66 9.03 -13.73
N MET A 581 7.74 9.78 -13.12
CA MET A 581 7.07 9.37 -11.89
C MET A 581 6.23 8.09 -12.01
N ARG A 582 5.76 7.74 -13.22
CA ARG A 582 5.06 6.47 -13.50
C ARG A 582 5.97 5.24 -13.36
N TRP A 583 7.28 5.45 -13.47
CA TRP A 583 8.29 4.39 -13.48
C TRP A 583 9.28 4.50 -12.32
N SER A 584 9.16 5.55 -11.50
CA SER A 584 10.06 5.86 -10.39
C SER A 584 9.35 5.71 -9.06
N TYR A 585 10.14 5.54 -8.01
CA TYR A 585 9.66 5.47 -6.63
C TYR A 585 10.15 6.68 -5.84
N SER A 586 9.42 7.05 -4.80
CA SER A 586 9.88 8.05 -3.84
C SER A 586 9.68 7.57 -2.41
N LEU A 587 10.51 8.05 -1.49
CA LEU A 587 10.38 7.76 -0.07
C LEU A 587 9.16 8.51 0.49
N TRP A 588 8.29 7.85 1.24
CA TRP A 588 7.10 8.46 1.84
C TRP A 588 7.03 8.19 3.33
N THR A 589 6.47 9.15 4.06
CA THR A 589 6.13 9.00 5.48
C THR A 589 4.65 9.27 5.73
N ASN A 590 4.12 8.81 6.86
CA ASN A 590 2.77 9.20 7.31
C ASN A 590 2.73 10.56 8.03
N SER A 591 3.79 11.37 7.91
CA SER A 591 3.89 12.69 8.50
C SER A 591 2.89 13.68 7.91
N ASP A 592 2.66 14.80 8.60
CA ASP A 592 1.77 15.84 8.12
C ASP A 592 2.35 16.57 6.89
N TYR A 593 1.53 16.70 5.84
CA TYR A 593 1.90 17.37 4.60
C TYR A 593 2.37 18.82 4.80
N ARG A 594 1.89 19.50 5.87
CA ARG A 594 2.23 20.90 6.17
C ARG A 594 3.70 21.09 6.52
N PHE A 595 4.43 20.01 6.77
CA PHE A 595 5.86 20.06 7.09
C PHE A 595 6.74 20.07 5.85
N PHE A 596 6.16 19.85 4.65
CA PHE A 596 6.94 19.83 3.42
C PHE A 596 7.66 21.16 3.19
N ASN A 597 8.98 21.11 3.03
CA ASN A 597 9.85 22.25 2.73
C ASN A 597 9.70 23.45 3.70
N ARG A 598 9.39 23.19 4.98
CA ARG A 598 9.30 24.21 6.04
C ARG A 598 10.56 24.21 6.90
N LEU A 599 11.21 25.36 7.00
CA LEU A 599 12.44 25.55 7.78
C LEU A 599 12.18 26.12 9.19
N ASP A 600 10.96 26.57 9.46
CA ASP A 600 10.53 27.20 10.71
C ASP A 600 9.88 26.21 11.70
N LEU A 601 9.91 24.91 11.38
CA LEU A 601 9.37 23.87 12.26
C LEU A 601 10.26 23.69 13.49
N THR A 602 9.63 23.59 14.65
CA THR A 602 10.30 23.23 15.90
C THR A 602 10.35 21.71 16.10
N GLU A 603 11.18 21.27 17.04
CA GLU A 603 11.16 19.86 17.48
C GLU A 603 9.77 19.45 17.98
N GLU A 604 9.07 20.33 18.70
CA GLU A 604 7.72 20.05 19.20
C GLU A 604 6.70 19.88 18.06
N ASP A 605 6.86 20.59 16.93
CA ASP A 605 5.97 20.44 15.77
C ASP A 605 6.13 19.07 15.11
N THR A 606 7.35 18.51 15.14
CA THR A 606 7.74 17.30 14.39
C THR A 606 8.02 16.10 15.27
N LYS A 607 7.88 16.23 16.60
CA LYS A 607 8.18 15.21 17.61
C LYS A 607 7.46 13.89 17.35
N TYR A 608 6.17 13.97 17.03
CA TYR A 608 5.32 12.81 16.84
C TYR A 608 5.29 12.36 15.38
N GLY A 609 5.06 11.07 15.19
CA GLY A 609 4.59 10.53 13.92
C GLY A 609 3.13 10.95 13.68
N ASN A 610 2.30 10.00 13.29
CA ASN A 610 0.87 10.19 13.15
C ASN A 610 0.10 9.14 13.96
N TRP A 611 -1.17 8.93 13.67
CA TRP A 611 -2.06 8.16 14.52
C TRP A 611 -2.91 7.17 13.72
N LEU A 612 -3.86 6.53 14.38
CA LEU A 612 -4.88 5.73 13.70
C LEU A 612 -5.97 6.63 13.09
N SER A 613 -6.52 6.18 11.96
CA SER A 613 -7.51 6.90 11.18
C SER A 613 -8.88 6.89 11.85
N TYR A 614 -9.60 8.00 11.68
CA TYR A 614 -11.00 8.11 12.09
C TYR A 614 -11.98 7.54 11.05
N SER A 615 -11.50 6.82 10.03
CA SER A 615 -12.37 6.17 9.04
C SER A 615 -13.44 5.31 9.71
N LEU A 616 -14.67 5.43 9.23
CA LEU A 616 -15.85 4.71 9.74
C LEU A 616 -16.15 3.44 8.97
N GLY A 617 -15.70 3.36 7.71
CA GLY A 617 -16.05 2.29 6.79
C GLY A 617 -15.46 0.93 7.19
N TYR A 618 -14.30 0.93 7.84
CA TYR A 618 -13.63 -0.29 8.31
C TYR A 618 -13.85 -0.59 9.81
N ARG A 619 -14.44 0.36 10.56
CA ARG A 619 -14.45 0.31 12.02
C ARG A 619 -15.37 -0.79 12.53
N THR A 620 -14.85 -1.71 13.34
CA THR A 620 -15.60 -2.77 14.03
C THR A 620 -15.74 -2.47 15.53
N PHE A 621 -14.71 -1.92 16.16
CA PHE A 621 -14.73 -1.39 17.52
C PHE A 621 -15.09 0.09 17.50
N VAL A 622 -16.26 0.46 18.01
CA VAL A 622 -16.83 1.81 17.81
C VAL A 622 -16.07 2.90 18.55
N ASP A 623 -15.47 2.55 19.69
CA ASP A 623 -14.73 3.41 20.59
C ASP A 623 -13.21 3.43 20.31
N LYS A 624 -12.73 2.64 19.34
CA LYS A 624 -11.31 2.51 18.99
C LYS A 624 -11.07 2.81 17.51
N PRO A 625 -11.11 4.10 17.09
CA PRO A 625 -10.81 4.50 15.73
C PRO A 625 -9.57 3.83 15.15
N GLY A 626 -9.75 3.22 13.97
CA GLY A 626 -8.70 2.56 13.21
C GLY A 626 -8.25 1.20 13.77
N VAL A 627 -8.93 0.63 14.76
CA VAL A 627 -8.74 -0.78 15.19
C VAL A 627 -9.83 -1.65 14.60
N ILE A 628 -9.44 -2.75 13.96
CA ILE A 628 -10.32 -3.52 13.08
C ILE A 628 -10.11 -5.02 13.32
N ASP A 629 -11.18 -5.76 13.61
CA ASP A 629 -11.23 -7.19 13.36
C ASP A 629 -11.36 -7.44 11.85
N ALA A 630 -10.32 -8.03 11.24
CA ALA A 630 -10.26 -8.28 9.81
C ALA A 630 -11.39 -9.18 9.34
N PHE A 631 -11.72 -10.24 10.07
CA PHE A 631 -12.72 -11.20 9.61
C PHE A 631 -14.15 -10.65 9.65
N LEU A 632 -14.38 -9.63 10.48
CA LEU A 632 -15.65 -8.90 10.53
C LEU A 632 -15.70 -7.73 9.54
N GLY A 633 -14.65 -6.92 9.48
CA GLY A 633 -14.67 -5.63 8.77
C GLY A 633 -13.99 -5.61 7.39
N ALA A 634 -13.09 -6.57 7.11
CA ALA A 634 -12.20 -6.54 5.95
C ALA A 634 -11.70 -7.94 5.54
N HIS A 635 -12.58 -8.96 5.58
CA HIS A 635 -12.20 -10.39 5.43
C HIS A 635 -11.69 -10.73 4.02
N LYS A 636 -11.87 -9.81 3.09
CA LYS A 636 -11.32 -9.83 1.74
C LYS A 636 -11.02 -8.42 1.29
N LEU A 637 -10.22 -8.29 0.24
CA LEU A 637 -9.98 -7.01 -0.42
C LEU A 637 -10.78 -6.96 -1.73
N ALA A 638 -11.56 -5.89 -1.90
CA ALA A 638 -12.45 -5.70 -3.04
C ALA A 638 -13.44 -6.88 -3.21
N SER A 639 -13.47 -7.53 -4.37
CA SER A 639 -14.43 -8.59 -4.68
C SER A 639 -13.88 -10.01 -4.58
N LYS A 640 -12.59 -10.19 -4.26
CA LYS A 640 -11.92 -11.50 -4.35
C LYS A 640 -11.23 -11.88 -3.04
N LEU A 641 -11.22 -13.18 -2.76
CA LEU A 641 -10.37 -13.76 -1.74
C LEU A 641 -8.90 -13.62 -2.16
N PHE A 642 -8.02 -13.57 -1.17
CA PHE A 642 -6.60 -13.62 -1.45
C PHE A 642 -6.23 -15.03 -1.89
N GLU A 643 -5.34 -15.15 -2.88
CA GLU A 643 -4.89 -16.43 -3.40
C GLU A 643 -3.37 -16.53 -3.32
N TYR A 644 -2.85 -17.64 -2.82
CA TYR A 644 -1.42 -17.90 -2.76
C TYR A 644 -1.16 -19.40 -2.87
N GLN A 645 -0.25 -19.78 -3.78
CA GLN A 645 0.12 -21.18 -4.05
C GLN A 645 -1.10 -22.11 -4.29
N GLY A 646 -2.12 -21.62 -5.01
CA GLY A 646 -3.32 -22.40 -5.34
C GLY A 646 -4.35 -22.55 -4.23
N LYS A 647 -4.11 -21.97 -3.04
CA LYS A 647 -5.09 -21.88 -1.94
C LYS A 647 -5.72 -20.48 -1.89
N GLN A 648 -6.93 -20.40 -1.36
CA GLN A 648 -7.64 -19.15 -1.09
C GLN A 648 -7.66 -18.84 0.41
N TYR A 649 -7.70 -17.55 0.76
CA TYR A 649 -7.61 -17.11 2.14
C TYR A 649 -8.55 -15.95 2.48
N PHE A 650 -9.05 -15.94 3.72
CA PHE A 650 -9.70 -14.81 4.37
C PHE A 650 -8.70 -14.03 5.21
N ALA A 651 -8.75 -12.69 5.11
CA ALA A 651 -8.02 -11.84 6.04
C ALA A 651 -8.59 -12.07 7.45
N TYR A 652 -7.71 -12.41 8.38
CA TYR A 652 -8.10 -12.94 9.70
C TYR A 652 -7.17 -12.39 10.78
N GLY A 653 -7.72 -11.94 11.91
CA GLY A 653 -6.95 -11.32 12.98
C GLY A 653 -7.12 -9.80 13.07
N LEU A 654 -6.22 -9.13 13.77
CA LEU A 654 -6.30 -7.71 14.09
C LEU A 654 -5.62 -6.87 13.00
N GLN A 655 -6.26 -5.77 12.61
CA GLN A 655 -5.75 -4.80 11.65
C GLN A 655 -5.84 -3.37 12.21
N TYR A 656 -5.00 -2.51 11.64
CA TYR A 656 -4.98 -1.09 11.90
C TYR A 656 -5.22 -0.28 10.62
N ALA A 657 -5.97 0.81 10.73
CA ALA A 657 -6.07 1.82 9.67
C ALA A 657 -5.21 3.03 10.05
N PRO A 658 -4.05 3.27 9.41
CA PRO A 658 -3.21 4.41 9.72
C PRO A 658 -3.77 5.72 9.15
N ARG A 659 -3.60 6.80 9.89
CA ARG A 659 -3.92 8.15 9.44
C ARG A 659 -2.81 8.69 8.53
N HIS A 660 -3.24 9.39 7.49
CA HIS A 660 -2.40 10.05 6.48
C HIS A 660 -1.35 9.13 5.83
N TYR A 661 -1.74 7.90 5.52
CA TYR A 661 -0.90 6.98 4.76
C TYR A 661 -1.78 6.12 3.84
N ALA A 662 -1.92 6.58 2.60
CA ALA A 662 -2.65 5.91 1.53
C ALA A 662 -1.99 6.15 0.16
N PRO A 663 -0.66 5.91 0.03
CA PRO A 663 0.05 6.19 -1.20
C PRO A 663 -0.24 5.14 -2.29
N ALA A 664 0.37 5.32 -3.46
CA ALA A 664 0.26 4.39 -4.58
C ALA A 664 0.86 3.00 -4.29
N GLY A 665 0.70 2.07 -5.23
CA GLY A 665 1.36 0.77 -5.20
C GLY A 665 2.89 0.90 -5.01
N GLY A 666 3.50 -0.06 -4.33
CA GLY A 666 4.91 -0.04 -3.90
C GLY A 666 5.10 0.24 -2.40
N ALA A 667 4.17 0.94 -1.75
CA ALA A 667 4.19 1.11 -0.30
C ALA A 667 3.84 -0.16 0.49
N SER A 668 3.24 -1.15 -0.16
CA SER A 668 3.00 -2.47 0.40
C SER A 668 4.26 -3.03 1.05
N GLY A 669 4.18 -3.35 2.34
CA GLY A 669 5.27 -3.94 3.12
C GLY A 669 5.93 -2.95 4.06
N SER A 670 5.49 -1.68 4.05
CA SER A 670 5.97 -0.65 4.98
C SER A 670 5.67 -1.05 6.43
N SER A 671 6.68 -1.00 7.30
CA SER A 671 6.48 -1.27 8.73
C SER A 671 5.74 -0.13 9.41
N LEU A 672 4.85 -0.46 10.34
CA LEU A 672 4.32 0.45 11.34
C LEU A 672 5.16 0.32 12.61
N ARG A 673 5.65 1.46 13.12
CA ARG A 673 6.49 1.52 14.33
C ARG A 673 6.03 2.59 15.30
N ASN A 674 6.35 2.45 16.58
CA ASN A 674 6.18 3.54 17.54
C ASN A 674 7.47 4.36 17.73
N GLY A 675 7.43 5.39 18.59
CA GLY A 675 8.59 6.24 18.91
C GLY A 675 9.76 5.52 19.61
N LYS A 676 9.59 4.26 20.02
CA LYS A 676 10.62 3.41 20.65
C LYS A 676 11.25 2.42 19.65
N ASN A 677 10.92 2.57 18.36
CA ASN A 677 11.26 1.63 17.29
C ASN A 677 10.71 0.20 17.53
N GLU A 678 9.59 0.09 18.24
CA GLU A 678 8.87 -1.18 18.38
C GLU A 678 7.94 -1.37 17.17
N LEU A 679 8.00 -2.56 16.59
CA LEU A 679 7.19 -3.01 15.47
C LEU A 679 5.76 -3.28 15.92
N ILE A 680 4.82 -2.64 15.24
CA ILE A 680 3.37 -2.72 15.47
C ILE A 680 2.73 -3.66 14.45
N GLY A 681 3.16 -3.57 13.19
CA GLY A 681 2.49 -4.22 12.08
C GLY A 681 3.10 -3.88 10.72
N THR A 682 2.42 -4.30 9.65
CA THR A 682 2.85 -4.05 8.25
C THR A 682 1.69 -3.54 7.40
N TYR A 683 1.88 -2.40 6.74
CA TYR A 683 0.92 -1.82 5.80
C TYR A 683 0.78 -2.70 4.54
N PHE A 684 -0.44 -2.94 4.06
CA PHE A 684 -0.67 -3.83 2.92
C PHE A 684 -1.69 -3.37 1.88
N ALA A 685 -2.60 -2.45 2.21
CA ALA A 685 -3.61 -1.98 1.27
C ALA A 685 -3.85 -0.48 1.39
N SER A 686 -3.93 0.21 0.25
CA SER A 686 -4.39 1.60 0.16
C SER A 686 -5.83 1.64 -0.33
N ASN A 687 -6.67 2.47 0.30
CA ASN A 687 -8.01 2.76 -0.19
C ASN A 687 -8.12 4.26 -0.50
N GLU A 688 -8.05 4.60 -1.78
CA GLU A 688 -8.11 5.99 -2.25
C GLU A 688 -9.45 6.66 -1.97
N GLY A 689 -10.56 5.93 -1.92
CA GLY A 689 -11.87 6.49 -1.55
C GLY A 689 -11.91 6.85 -0.06
N ALA A 690 -11.37 5.98 0.79
CA ALA A 690 -11.36 6.16 2.24
C ALA A 690 -10.23 7.09 2.73
N LYS A 691 -9.24 7.38 1.87
CA LYS A 691 -8.04 8.17 2.20
C LYS A 691 -7.26 7.63 3.41
N THR A 692 -7.29 6.31 3.56
CA THR A 692 -6.55 5.53 4.54
C THR A 692 -6.27 4.16 3.94
N GLY A 693 -5.51 3.33 4.64
CA GLY A 693 -5.24 1.96 4.24
C GLY A 693 -5.45 0.98 5.37
N LEU A 694 -4.94 -0.23 5.18
CA LEU A 694 -4.95 -1.28 6.19
C LEU A 694 -3.52 -1.78 6.42
N ALA A 695 -3.25 -2.08 7.68
CA ALA A 695 -2.04 -2.70 8.14
C ALA A 695 -2.39 -3.91 9.01
N VAL A 696 -1.66 -5.01 8.85
CA VAL A 696 -1.80 -6.17 9.74
C VAL A 696 -1.16 -5.85 11.09
N ALA A 697 -1.75 -6.27 12.19
CA ALA A 697 -1.12 -6.19 13.50
C ALA A 697 -0.29 -7.44 13.78
N PHE A 698 0.94 -7.29 14.27
CA PHE A 698 1.77 -8.46 14.59
C PHE A 698 1.27 -9.26 15.79
N ARG A 699 0.47 -8.62 16.66
CA ARG A 699 0.00 -9.23 17.89
C ARG A 699 -1.45 -8.85 18.17
N SER A 700 -2.19 -9.83 18.67
CA SER A 700 -3.54 -9.68 19.21
C SER A 700 -3.65 -10.48 20.50
N GLU A 701 -4.19 -9.87 21.55
CA GLU A 701 -4.51 -10.56 22.80
C GLU A 701 -5.78 -11.41 22.70
N GLY A 702 -6.53 -11.26 21.60
CA GLY A 702 -7.84 -11.85 21.37
C GLY A 702 -8.97 -11.03 22.01
N PHE A 703 -10.19 -11.22 21.51
CA PHE A 703 -11.39 -10.55 22.02
C PHE A 703 -12.56 -11.54 22.06
N ASN A 704 -13.15 -11.72 23.24
CA ASN A 704 -14.32 -12.55 23.45
C ASN A 704 -15.60 -11.74 23.16
N TYR A 705 -16.29 -12.12 22.09
CA TYR A 705 -17.55 -11.52 21.68
C TYR A 705 -18.77 -12.01 22.46
N LYS A 706 -18.60 -12.84 23.50
CA LYS A 706 -19.65 -13.37 24.38
C LYS A 706 -20.81 -14.02 23.60
N GLY A 707 -20.47 -14.73 22.53
CA GLY A 707 -21.44 -15.43 21.68
C GLY A 707 -22.17 -14.55 20.65
N LEU A 708 -21.83 -13.26 20.55
CA LEU A 708 -22.47 -12.31 19.61
C LEU A 708 -22.36 -12.80 18.16
N PHE A 709 -21.27 -13.49 17.81
CA PHE A 709 -21.01 -14.07 16.49
C PHE A 709 -20.93 -15.61 16.53
N GLY A 710 -21.71 -16.24 17.40
CA GLY A 710 -21.64 -17.69 17.60
C GLY A 710 -20.35 -18.09 18.32
N SER A 711 -19.63 -19.10 17.81
CA SER A 711 -18.35 -19.54 18.37
C SER A 711 -17.16 -18.66 17.97
N TYR A 712 -17.35 -17.69 17.07
CA TYR A 712 -16.25 -16.82 16.62
C TYR A 712 -15.85 -15.81 17.70
N ASN A 713 -14.53 -15.69 17.89
CA ASN A 713 -13.85 -14.67 18.69
C ASN A 713 -12.64 -14.16 17.89
N LEU A 714 -12.22 -12.91 18.12
CA LEU A 714 -10.96 -12.44 17.53
C LEU A 714 -9.82 -13.29 18.12
N PRO A 715 -8.96 -13.91 17.28
CA PRO A 715 -7.92 -14.82 17.75
C PRO A 715 -6.84 -14.11 18.55
N GLN A 716 -6.26 -14.85 19.50
CA GLN A 716 -5.03 -14.47 20.19
C GLN A 716 -3.83 -15.03 19.42
N TYR A 717 -2.89 -14.17 19.03
CA TYR A 717 -1.73 -14.58 18.23
C TYR A 717 -0.56 -13.59 18.37
N ASP A 718 0.65 -14.06 18.08
CA ASP A 718 1.83 -13.24 17.84
C ASP A 718 2.59 -13.78 16.62
N LEU A 719 2.61 -13.03 15.52
CA LEU A 719 3.21 -13.48 14.25
C LEU A 719 4.73 -13.58 14.31
N ILE A 720 5.38 -12.98 15.31
CA ILE A 720 6.83 -12.98 15.47
C ILE A 720 7.25 -14.04 16.49
N ASN A 721 6.70 -13.96 17.71
CA ASN A 721 7.10 -14.82 18.83
C ASN A 721 6.28 -16.13 18.92
N GLY A 722 5.05 -16.15 18.42
CA GLY A 722 4.11 -17.26 18.58
C GLY A 722 3.47 -17.33 19.97
N GLY A 723 2.88 -18.49 20.29
CA GLY A 723 2.32 -18.79 21.60
C GLY A 723 0.86 -18.38 21.82
N GLY A 724 0.18 -17.86 20.79
CA GLY A 724 -1.25 -17.59 20.86
C GLY A 724 -2.11 -18.84 21.00
N HIS A 725 -3.30 -18.69 21.58
CA HIS A 725 -4.27 -19.78 21.67
C HIS A 725 -4.64 -20.30 20.28
N ASN A 726 -4.50 -21.62 20.05
CA ASN A 726 -4.70 -22.29 18.76
C ASN A 726 -3.84 -21.76 17.61
N GLN A 727 -2.78 -21.00 17.89
CA GLN A 727 -1.77 -20.63 16.88
C GLN A 727 -0.89 -21.84 16.55
N GLN A 728 -0.48 -21.97 15.29
CA GLN A 728 0.40 -23.06 14.84
C GLN A 728 1.66 -22.61 14.09
N SER A 729 1.77 -21.32 13.73
CA SER A 729 2.98 -20.80 13.11
C SER A 729 3.29 -19.35 13.48
N SER A 730 4.59 -19.04 13.48
CA SER A 730 5.20 -17.72 13.72
C SER A 730 6.60 -17.68 13.11
N PHE A 731 7.20 -16.49 13.02
CA PHE A 731 8.58 -16.34 12.55
C PHE A 731 9.58 -17.13 13.42
N ARG A 732 9.46 -17.07 14.76
CA ARG A 732 10.30 -17.84 15.70
C ARG A 732 10.18 -19.35 15.45
N GLU A 733 8.97 -19.86 15.28
CA GLU A 733 8.74 -21.30 15.02
C GLU A 733 9.27 -21.72 13.65
N ALA A 734 9.22 -20.83 12.65
CA ALA A 734 9.85 -21.07 11.35
C ALA A 734 11.38 -21.15 11.45
N LEU A 735 12.00 -20.28 12.26
CA LEU A 735 13.43 -20.38 12.59
C LEU A 735 13.75 -21.70 13.29
N GLN A 736 12.98 -22.07 14.32
CA GLN A 736 13.15 -23.32 15.07
C GLN A 736 13.04 -24.56 14.18
N LYS A 737 12.08 -24.57 13.24
CA LYS A 737 11.89 -25.69 12.30
C LYS A 737 13.04 -25.84 11.32
N LYS A 738 13.65 -24.73 10.87
CA LYS A 738 14.66 -24.74 9.80
C LYS A 738 16.09 -24.84 10.32
N TYR A 739 16.37 -24.31 11.51
CA TYR A 739 17.73 -24.22 12.05
C TYR A 739 17.80 -24.76 13.47
N GLN A 740 18.81 -25.60 13.72
CA GLN A 740 19.12 -26.09 15.06
C GLN A 740 19.99 -25.06 15.81
N ASN A 741 19.62 -24.71 17.05
CA ASN A 741 20.39 -23.82 17.93
C ASN A 741 20.69 -22.42 17.34
N ILE A 742 19.83 -21.89 16.48
CA ILE A 742 20.01 -20.55 15.91
C ILE A 742 19.81 -19.47 16.98
N THR A 743 20.70 -18.48 16.99
CA THR A 743 20.54 -17.22 17.73
C THR A 743 20.46 -16.06 16.77
N THR A 744 19.55 -15.13 17.04
CA THR A 744 19.34 -13.93 16.21
C THR A 744 19.36 -12.67 17.07
N ALA A 745 19.18 -11.50 16.46
CA ALA A 745 19.06 -10.24 17.20
C ALA A 745 17.80 -10.21 18.08
N LEU A 746 16.67 -10.69 17.54
CA LEU A 746 15.41 -10.80 18.29
C LEU A 746 15.41 -11.98 19.28
N PHE A 747 16.10 -13.06 18.97
CA PHE A 747 16.17 -14.28 19.79
C PHE A 747 17.61 -14.57 20.26
N PRO A 748 18.18 -13.73 21.13
CA PRO A 748 19.57 -13.86 21.57
C PRO A 748 19.82 -15.13 22.38
N ASN A 749 18.78 -15.65 23.05
CA ASN A 749 18.83 -16.84 23.89
C ASN A 749 18.34 -18.10 23.14
N GLY A 750 18.30 -18.04 21.80
CA GLY A 750 17.78 -19.11 20.95
C GLY A 750 16.26 -19.05 20.76
N VAL A 751 15.77 -19.89 19.85
CA VAL A 751 14.37 -19.89 19.38
C VAL A 751 13.46 -20.89 20.10
N ASP A 752 14.01 -21.73 21.00
CA ASP A 752 13.26 -22.78 21.68
C ASP A 752 12.25 -22.27 22.72
N LYS A 753 12.43 -21.03 23.20
CA LYS A 753 11.56 -20.40 24.20
C LYS A 753 11.01 -19.08 23.68
N ILE A 754 9.77 -18.79 24.04
CA ILE A 754 9.18 -17.46 23.91
C ILE A 754 9.76 -16.58 25.04
N PRO A 755 10.27 -15.36 24.78
CA PRO A 755 10.68 -14.45 25.85
C PRO A 755 9.50 -14.15 26.80
N ASP A 756 9.78 -14.05 28.10
CA ASP A 756 8.74 -14.03 29.13
C ASP A 756 7.74 -12.87 28.94
N GLU A 757 8.21 -11.72 28.49
CA GLU A 757 7.42 -10.52 28.23
C GLU A 757 6.43 -10.67 27.05
N PHE A 758 6.62 -11.66 26.17
CA PHE A 758 5.73 -11.92 25.03
C PHE A 758 4.75 -13.09 25.26
N LYS A 759 4.90 -13.82 26.36
CA LYS A 759 3.98 -14.92 26.71
C LYS A 759 2.58 -14.38 27.01
N PHE A 760 1.56 -15.02 26.45
CA PHE A 760 0.17 -14.75 26.84
C PHE A 760 -0.11 -15.34 28.22
N THR A 761 -0.93 -14.65 29.02
CA THR A 761 -1.35 -15.13 30.35
C THR A 761 -2.75 -15.73 30.25
N THR A 762 -3.11 -16.62 31.18
CA THR A 762 -4.35 -17.42 31.14
C THR A 762 -5.65 -16.60 31.11
N ASN A 763 -5.59 -15.28 31.38
CA ASN A 763 -6.72 -14.34 31.34
C ASN A 763 -6.49 -13.15 30.38
N SER A 764 -5.57 -13.22 29.43
CA SER A 764 -5.24 -12.06 28.60
C SER A 764 -6.25 -11.75 27.49
N ILE A 765 -7.22 -12.63 27.22
CA ILE A 765 -8.27 -12.38 26.22
C ILE A 765 -9.21 -11.27 26.72
N ILE A 766 -9.35 -10.23 25.91
CA ILE A 766 -10.19 -9.06 26.23
C ILE A 766 -11.67 -9.49 26.24
N GLY A 767 -12.45 -8.98 27.20
CA GLY A 767 -13.88 -9.32 27.33
C GLY A 767 -14.18 -10.53 28.22
N ASN A 768 -13.15 -11.25 28.71
CA ASN A 768 -13.29 -12.32 29.71
C ASN A 768 -13.42 -11.81 31.16
N SER A 769 -13.21 -10.53 31.43
CA SER A 769 -13.45 -9.95 32.74
C SER A 769 -14.96 -9.93 33.02
N ASN A 770 -15.39 -10.82 33.92
CA ASN A 770 -16.62 -10.63 34.67
C ASN A 770 -16.60 -9.22 35.26
N GLY A 771 -17.68 -8.46 35.10
CA GLY A 771 -17.82 -7.16 35.73
C GLY A 771 -17.55 -7.31 37.23
N ASN A 772 -16.42 -6.75 37.67
CA ASN A 772 -16.07 -6.38 39.03
C ASN A 772 -14.62 -5.87 39.02
N GLY A 773 -14.46 -4.56 38.85
CA GLY A 773 -13.18 -3.87 38.89
C GLY A 773 -13.31 -2.41 38.50
N GLN A 774 -14.02 -1.67 39.36
CA GLN A 774 -14.16 -0.21 39.52
C GLN A 774 -13.86 0.73 38.34
#